data_AF-A0A959N6V3-F1
#
_entry.id   AF-A0A959N6V3-F1
#
_cell.length_a   1.000
_cell.length_b   1.000
_cell.length_c   1.000
_cell.angle_alpha   90.00
_cell.angle_beta   90.00
_cell.angle_gamma   90.00
#
_symmetry.space_group_name_H-M   'P 1'
#
loop_
_entity.id
_entity.type
_entity.pdbx_description
1 polymer ?
#
loop_
_entity_poly.entity_id
_entity_poly.type
_entity_poly.pdbx_seq_one_letter_code
_entity_poly.pdbx_strand_id
1 'polypeptide(L)'
;MRSLYKLFIILILFFIHSSCSEIEKSYTNSVGIKFVRIANGTFTMGESKTFNSQKLGGIAYLNNGDYDEHPVHNVEISESFYISVEEITIEQFKKFRPNYAGVEKYSPYATGISWYDANAYCEWLSKKENKNYRLPTEAEWEYSARAGSSTLFFSGDSLPDSSNYNNWGLKNVSNNIAEWVYDWYGPYGSEDQVDPIGRDNGFTKVIRGAGLDRLLPFYSRSANRSSMPPNFPPIPLEDLHKENRKQIKNTDLINNEEKLNKVESVEHYQSFYKSESNNQGYHNVGFRIVEGKLPSTNALPQHIPFVNQAIIQNKEVAKISPNKNIPYFKRRNLLPIPPDNIFGDKLKSIDIVGLDPGILGHNHSPALEVAANGDIILIIYTSVEEIDPDVALIESRLRFGSNSWDMPEIFLDCADVDDHAPLLWNDNDTLKFYWGHNKLDPGFPFQWISSTDNGANWGRINFPIFQTLIGDHSAQPINSAFRDSKGNIYVASDAIGGQSVLWLSKNNGKSWIDTGSRTGGRHTTFALLKNDKILGMGGKSTNINGYMPKSISTDFSYSWKVSKTPLPSLGSNQRPTIIKLQSGRLFFAGDYQRKDGYQPSTIKERGSYVALSEDDGLTWKIKKLPGTLPHEDKDRALSLNGNTIGYSVARQAPNGIIHLITTMNTPCLHFALNEAWILNDDTDTSLTVYSNETNITELKKYSEKYSNGKIKSSWIAGMSNTGRYLLHGTKKTYYQNGQEQWEVDYNLGEKVGEEIYYSPEGNLIWKWNHKDDGTSIWTNYYSNGNKKTESIWRNKRAIGTATKWDENGDLLNQLEFKNGFME
;
A
#
# COMPACT_ATOMS: atom_id res chain seq x y z
N MET A 1 9.82 -0.65 -91.83
CA MET A 1 9.57 -1.32 -90.53
C MET A 1 10.82 -1.36 -89.65
N ARG A 2 11.43 -0.20 -89.38
CA ARG A 2 12.54 0.01 -88.43
C ARG A 2 12.41 1.44 -87.88
N SER A 3 11.31 1.75 -87.21
CA SER A 3 11.11 3.08 -86.60
C SER A 3 10.03 3.14 -85.50
N LEU A 4 9.65 2.00 -84.91
CA LEU A 4 8.69 1.95 -83.79
C LEU A 4 9.20 1.23 -82.54
N TYR A 5 10.37 0.57 -82.61
CA TYR A 5 10.96 -0.15 -81.46
C TYR A 5 11.91 0.68 -80.60
N LYS A 6 12.36 1.87 -81.05
CA LYS A 6 13.27 2.74 -80.27
C LYS A 6 12.56 3.79 -79.42
N LEU A 7 11.28 4.08 -79.67
CA LEU A 7 10.52 5.05 -78.86
C LEU A 7 9.81 4.40 -77.66
N PHE A 8 9.61 3.07 -77.68
CA PHE A 8 8.97 2.35 -76.58
C PHE A 8 9.94 1.97 -75.44
N ILE A 9 11.26 1.95 -75.70
CA ILE A 9 12.28 1.60 -74.70
C ILE A 9 12.75 2.84 -73.90
N ILE A 10 12.62 4.05 -74.45
CA ILE A 10 13.00 5.29 -73.76
C ILE A 10 11.86 5.81 -72.85
N LEU A 11 10.59 5.45 -73.12
CA LEU A 11 9.48 5.79 -72.21
C LEU A 11 9.33 4.85 -71.01
N ILE A 12 9.90 3.64 -71.06
CA ILE A 12 9.92 2.70 -69.92
C ILE A 12 11.08 3.01 -68.94
N LEU A 13 12.09 3.75 -69.38
CA LEU A 13 13.19 4.22 -68.52
C LEU A 13 12.88 5.52 -67.75
N PHE A 14 11.68 6.10 -67.92
CA PHE A 14 11.26 7.33 -67.22
C PHE A 14 10.10 7.12 -66.22
N PHE A 15 9.62 5.89 -66.00
CA PHE A 15 8.52 5.60 -65.07
C PHE A 15 8.76 4.37 -64.16
N ILE A 16 10.01 4.09 -63.81
CA ILE A 16 10.36 3.27 -62.63
C ILE A 16 11.51 3.96 -61.89
N HIS A 17 11.31 5.21 -61.48
CA HIS A 17 11.76 5.62 -60.15
C HIS A 17 10.54 5.45 -59.26
N SER A 18 10.30 4.22 -58.82
CA SER A 18 9.65 4.07 -57.52
C SER A 18 10.64 4.72 -56.57
N SER A 19 10.36 5.96 -56.17
CA SER A 19 11.04 6.61 -55.07
C SER A 19 10.79 5.71 -53.86
N CYS A 20 11.70 4.76 -53.64
CA CYS A 20 11.89 4.17 -52.34
C CYS A 20 12.26 5.38 -51.48
N SER A 21 11.28 5.98 -50.80
CA SER A 21 11.56 7.09 -49.91
C SER A 21 12.55 6.55 -48.89
N GLU A 22 13.74 7.13 -48.83
CA GLU A 22 14.66 6.85 -47.73
C GLU A 22 13.85 7.02 -46.44
N ILE A 23 13.78 5.96 -45.64
CA ILE A 23 13.08 6.01 -44.36
C ILE A 23 13.79 7.09 -43.53
N GLU A 24 13.10 8.21 -43.29
CA GLU A 24 13.70 9.34 -42.60
C GLU A 24 14.12 8.92 -41.19
N LYS A 25 15.41 9.02 -40.90
CA LYS A 25 15.96 8.69 -39.57
C LYS A 25 15.38 9.57 -38.48
N SER A 26 15.02 10.81 -38.81
CA SER A 26 14.44 11.79 -37.90
C SER A 26 13.67 12.86 -38.65
N TYR A 27 12.62 13.42 -38.05
CA TYR A 27 11.88 14.55 -38.61
C TYR A 27 11.43 15.51 -37.49
N THR A 28 10.88 16.68 -37.84
CA THR A 28 10.25 17.61 -36.88
C THR A 28 8.82 17.89 -37.30
N ASN A 29 7.86 17.75 -36.38
CA ASN A 29 6.44 17.92 -36.70
C ASN A 29 5.98 19.39 -36.69
N SER A 30 4.69 19.65 -36.93
CA SER A 30 4.14 21.01 -37.07
C SER A 30 4.18 21.84 -35.78
N VAL A 31 4.37 21.18 -34.63
CA VAL A 31 4.50 21.85 -33.32
C VAL A 31 5.95 21.93 -32.84
N GLY A 32 6.92 21.54 -33.67
CA GLY A 32 8.35 21.66 -33.36
C GLY A 32 8.88 20.53 -32.48
N ILE A 33 8.22 19.38 -32.45
CA ILE A 33 8.73 18.17 -31.76
C ILE A 33 9.62 17.42 -32.73
N LYS A 34 10.85 17.15 -32.31
CA LYS A 34 11.79 16.32 -33.08
C LYS A 34 11.57 14.85 -32.74
N PHE A 35 11.39 14.03 -33.76
CA PHE A 35 11.26 12.59 -33.67
C PHE A 35 12.48 11.88 -34.23
N VAL A 36 12.80 10.71 -33.68
CA VAL A 36 13.79 9.78 -34.20
C VAL A 36 13.17 8.40 -34.36
N ARG A 37 13.57 7.69 -35.43
CA ARG A 37 13.08 6.34 -35.69
C ARG A 37 13.86 5.32 -34.87
N ILE A 38 13.15 4.48 -34.13
CA ILE A 38 13.66 3.31 -33.43
C ILE A 38 13.36 2.07 -34.28
N ALA A 39 14.39 1.27 -34.57
CA ALA A 39 14.24 0.01 -35.30
C ALA A 39 13.57 -1.04 -34.42
N ASN A 40 12.92 -2.04 -35.02
CA ASN A 40 12.41 -3.19 -34.29
C ASN A 40 13.56 -4.08 -33.78
N GLY A 41 13.27 -4.95 -32.82
CA GLY A 41 14.25 -5.88 -32.28
C GLY A 41 13.87 -6.40 -30.90
N THR A 42 14.79 -7.12 -30.28
CA THR A 42 14.57 -7.75 -28.98
C THR A 42 15.49 -7.16 -27.91
N PHE A 43 15.05 -7.23 -26.66
CA PHE A 43 15.87 -6.90 -25.49
C PHE A 43 15.41 -7.67 -24.26
N THR A 44 16.22 -7.63 -23.22
CA THR A 44 15.89 -8.17 -21.90
C THR A 44 15.35 -7.04 -21.03
N MET A 45 14.11 -7.17 -20.58
CA MET A 45 13.41 -6.18 -19.75
C MET A 45 13.62 -6.47 -18.26
N GLY A 46 13.85 -5.42 -17.47
CA GLY A 46 14.21 -5.52 -16.05
C GLY A 46 15.71 -5.67 -15.77
N GLU A 47 16.07 -5.88 -14.51
CA GLU A 47 17.46 -6.04 -14.06
C GLU A 47 17.57 -7.16 -13.04
N SER A 48 18.57 -8.03 -13.19
CA SER A 48 18.86 -9.11 -12.23
C SER A 48 20.35 -9.30 -11.97
N LYS A 49 21.23 -8.59 -12.68
CA LYS A 49 22.66 -8.62 -12.48
C LYS A 49 22.98 -8.04 -11.10
N THR A 50 23.93 -8.67 -10.41
CA THR A 50 24.43 -8.12 -9.15
C THR A 50 25.35 -6.93 -9.41
N PHE A 51 25.05 -5.77 -8.81
CA PHE A 51 25.87 -4.58 -8.77
C PHE A 51 25.91 -4.00 -7.35
N ASN A 52 26.76 -2.99 -7.10
CA ASN A 52 26.79 -2.29 -5.82
C ASN A 52 25.82 -1.10 -5.88
N SER A 53 24.59 -1.30 -5.42
CA SER A 53 23.53 -0.28 -5.43
C SER A 53 23.90 0.98 -4.63
N GLN A 54 24.69 0.83 -3.57
CA GLN A 54 25.12 1.94 -2.71
C GLN A 54 26.00 2.95 -3.44
N LYS A 55 26.76 2.53 -4.47
CA LYS A 55 27.49 3.46 -5.34
C LYS A 55 26.58 4.39 -6.13
N LEU A 56 25.31 4.02 -6.30
CA LEU A 56 24.28 4.78 -6.99
C LEU A 56 23.29 5.43 -6.01
N GLY A 57 23.57 5.40 -4.70
CA GLY A 57 22.67 5.93 -3.66
C GLY A 57 21.54 4.98 -3.25
N GLY A 58 21.47 3.77 -3.83
CA GLY A 58 20.56 2.72 -3.37
C GLY A 58 21.06 2.05 -2.09
N ILE A 59 20.36 1.00 -1.67
CA ILE A 59 20.64 0.23 -0.45
C ILE A 59 20.94 -1.23 -0.77
N ALA A 60 21.69 -1.90 0.11
CA ALA A 60 22.39 -3.15 -0.24
C ALA A 60 21.48 -4.31 -0.70
N TYR A 61 20.22 -4.38 -0.25
CA TYR A 61 19.29 -5.43 -0.71
C TYR A 61 18.84 -5.23 -2.18
N LEU A 62 19.05 -4.04 -2.75
CA LEU A 62 18.77 -3.70 -4.14
C LEU A 62 19.93 -4.01 -5.09
N ASN A 63 20.93 -4.78 -4.63
CA ASN A 63 22.09 -5.14 -5.46
C ASN A 63 21.71 -5.93 -6.72
N ASN A 64 20.51 -6.49 -6.81
CA ASN A 64 20.00 -7.24 -7.96
C ASN A 64 18.85 -6.50 -8.66
N GLY A 65 18.78 -5.17 -8.54
CA GLY A 65 17.63 -4.38 -8.97
C GLY A 65 16.53 -4.36 -7.92
N ASP A 66 15.55 -3.48 -8.12
CA ASP A 66 14.32 -3.45 -7.32
C ASP A 66 13.43 -4.66 -7.67
N TYR A 67 12.66 -5.16 -6.70
CA TYR A 67 11.69 -6.24 -6.93
C TYR A 67 10.69 -5.90 -8.04
N ASP A 68 10.38 -4.62 -8.23
CA ASP A 68 9.53 -4.10 -9.29
C ASP A 68 10.05 -4.37 -10.70
N GLU A 69 11.35 -4.63 -10.83
CA GLU A 69 12.04 -4.94 -12.08
C GLU A 69 12.05 -6.45 -12.41
N HIS A 70 11.38 -7.27 -11.58
CA HIS A 70 11.37 -8.73 -11.68
C HIS A 70 9.98 -9.32 -11.98
N PRO A 71 9.93 -10.55 -12.55
CA PRO A 71 11.06 -11.28 -13.12
C PRO A 71 11.58 -10.63 -14.42
N VAL A 72 12.88 -10.77 -14.64
CA VAL A 72 13.52 -10.42 -15.91
C VAL A 72 13.06 -11.39 -17.00
N HIS A 73 12.67 -10.86 -18.16
CA HIS A 73 12.12 -11.62 -19.28
C HIS A 73 12.51 -11.00 -20.63
N ASN A 74 12.37 -11.75 -21.73
CA ASN A 74 12.66 -11.21 -23.06
C ASN A 74 11.43 -10.52 -23.66
N VAL A 75 11.68 -9.41 -24.35
CA VAL A 75 10.65 -8.66 -25.07
C VAL A 75 11.09 -8.44 -26.51
N GLU A 76 10.18 -8.73 -27.44
CA GLU A 76 10.28 -8.34 -28.85
C GLU A 76 9.44 -7.09 -29.12
N ILE A 77 10.07 -6.05 -29.65
CA ILE A 77 9.40 -4.94 -30.33
C ILE A 77 9.33 -5.32 -31.80
N SER A 78 8.15 -5.67 -32.31
CA SER A 78 7.99 -6.26 -33.65
C SER A 78 8.05 -5.23 -34.78
N GLU A 79 7.62 -4.00 -34.50
CA GLU A 79 7.51 -2.92 -35.47
C GLU A 79 8.36 -1.71 -35.08
N SER A 80 8.95 -1.06 -36.09
CA SER A 80 9.68 0.19 -35.86
C SER A 80 8.71 1.35 -35.61
N PHE A 81 9.09 2.30 -34.76
CA PHE A 81 8.28 3.47 -34.44
C PHE A 81 9.12 4.74 -34.36
N TYR A 82 8.46 5.91 -34.39
CA TYR A 82 9.10 7.19 -34.13
C TYR A 82 8.79 7.63 -32.71
N ILE A 83 9.80 8.08 -31.97
CA ILE A 83 9.67 8.62 -30.62
C ILE A 83 10.27 10.02 -30.54
N SER A 84 9.70 10.90 -29.71
CA SER A 84 10.27 12.22 -29.50
C SER A 84 11.66 12.11 -28.86
N VAL A 85 12.60 12.93 -29.35
CA VAL A 85 14.02 12.90 -28.95
C VAL A 85 14.20 13.29 -27.49
N GLU A 86 13.40 14.25 -27.02
CA GLU A 86 13.33 14.76 -25.66
C GLU A 86 11.86 14.71 -25.19
N GLU A 87 11.65 14.94 -23.91
CA GLU A 87 10.36 15.15 -23.26
C GLU A 87 9.67 16.38 -23.83
N ILE A 88 8.34 16.42 -23.74
CA ILE A 88 7.56 17.56 -24.22
C ILE A 88 7.92 18.80 -23.41
N THR A 89 8.33 19.85 -24.13
CA THR A 89 8.70 21.14 -23.52
C THR A 89 7.47 21.93 -23.06
N ILE A 90 7.67 22.87 -22.14
CA ILE A 90 6.64 23.82 -21.71
C ILE A 90 6.00 24.54 -22.90
N GLU A 91 6.81 24.98 -23.87
CA GLU A 91 6.32 25.73 -25.04
C GLU A 91 5.54 24.85 -26.03
N GLN A 92 5.89 23.57 -26.15
CA GLN A 92 5.09 22.60 -26.92
C GLN A 92 3.76 22.32 -26.19
N PHE A 93 3.79 22.08 -24.87
CA PHE A 93 2.59 21.80 -24.09
C PHE A 93 1.61 22.98 -24.03
N LYS A 94 2.12 24.22 -23.95
CA LYS A 94 1.28 25.44 -24.00
C LYS A 94 0.46 25.57 -25.28
N LYS A 95 0.85 24.94 -26.39
CA LYS A 95 0.03 24.91 -27.61
C LYS A 95 -1.28 24.13 -27.42
N PHE A 96 -1.29 23.18 -26.49
CA PHE A 96 -2.48 22.43 -26.06
C PHE A 96 -3.18 23.14 -24.89
N ARG A 97 -2.42 23.58 -23.88
CA ARG A 97 -2.93 24.24 -22.67
C ARG A 97 -2.26 25.61 -22.46
N PRO A 98 -2.78 26.70 -23.04
CA PRO A 98 -2.13 28.02 -23.00
C PRO A 98 -1.87 28.59 -21.60
N ASN A 99 -2.69 28.21 -20.61
CA ASN A 99 -2.55 28.69 -19.23
C ASN A 99 -1.57 27.86 -18.38
N TYR A 100 -0.94 26.83 -18.95
CA TYR A 100 0.04 26.01 -18.23
C TYR A 100 1.29 26.83 -17.90
N ALA A 101 1.63 26.89 -16.61
CA ALA A 101 2.72 27.72 -16.12
C ALA A 101 4.08 27.01 -16.14
N GLY A 102 4.08 25.68 -16.01
CA GLY A 102 5.30 24.89 -15.81
C GLY A 102 5.77 24.86 -14.35
N VAL A 103 6.70 23.95 -14.07
CA VAL A 103 7.43 23.91 -12.80
C VAL A 103 8.85 24.42 -13.06
N GLU A 104 9.21 25.57 -12.47
CA GLU A 104 10.47 26.27 -12.74
C GLU A 104 11.70 25.37 -12.57
N LYS A 105 11.73 24.58 -11.48
CA LYS A 105 12.79 23.62 -11.14
C LYS A 105 13.11 22.60 -12.26
N TYR A 106 12.14 22.30 -13.12
CA TYR A 106 12.22 21.26 -14.15
C TYR A 106 12.13 21.84 -15.57
N SER A 107 12.25 23.15 -15.72
CA SER A 107 12.30 23.80 -17.03
C SER A 107 13.51 23.32 -17.84
N PRO A 108 13.38 23.18 -19.17
CA PRO A 108 12.28 23.64 -20.03
C PRO A 108 11.16 22.62 -20.26
N TYR A 109 11.08 21.53 -19.49
CA TYR A 109 10.14 20.43 -19.74
C TYR A 109 8.81 20.60 -19.01
N ALA A 110 7.73 20.11 -19.64
CA ALA A 110 6.40 20.12 -19.05
C ALA A 110 6.30 18.99 -18.01
N THR A 111 6.28 19.38 -16.73
CA THR A 111 6.18 18.51 -15.55
C THR A 111 5.04 18.94 -14.62
N GLY A 112 4.78 18.18 -13.54
CA GLY A 112 3.64 18.48 -12.65
C GLY A 112 2.28 18.27 -13.34
N ILE A 113 2.23 17.36 -14.32
CA ILE A 113 1.03 17.02 -15.08
C ILE A 113 0.60 15.58 -14.81
N SER A 114 -0.71 15.35 -14.84
CA SER A 114 -1.26 14.01 -14.67
C SER A 114 -1.05 13.13 -15.92
N TRP A 115 -1.11 11.81 -15.76
CA TRP A 115 -1.13 10.89 -16.91
C TRP A 115 -2.27 11.22 -17.87
N TYR A 116 -3.44 11.59 -17.35
CA TYR A 116 -4.59 12.01 -18.16
C TYR A 116 -4.29 13.27 -18.99
N ASP A 117 -3.55 14.23 -18.45
CA ASP A 117 -3.14 15.43 -19.18
C ASP A 117 -2.15 15.10 -20.31
N ALA A 118 -1.19 14.21 -20.04
CA ALA A 118 -0.23 13.74 -21.04
C ALA A 118 -0.93 12.97 -22.18
N ASN A 119 -1.85 12.07 -21.85
CA ASN A 119 -2.64 11.35 -22.84
C ASN A 119 -3.56 12.30 -23.64
N ALA A 120 -4.19 13.29 -23.00
CA ALA A 120 -5.01 14.28 -23.69
C ALA A 120 -4.20 15.15 -24.67
N TYR A 121 -2.94 15.46 -24.35
CA TYR A 121 -2.02 16.13 -25.28
C TYR A 121 -1.78 15.27 -26.54
N CYS A 122 -1.52 13.97 -26.37
CA CYS A 122 -1.35 13.03 -27.48
C CYS A 122 -2.60 12.96 -28.38
N GLU A 123 -3.79 12.88 -27.78
CA GLU A 123 -5.06 12.90 -28.53
C GLU A 123 -5.28 14.20 -29.31
N TRP A 124 -4.96 15.34 -28.68
CA TRP A 124 -5.05 16.65 -29.32
C TRP A 124 -4.10 16.75 -30.53
N LEU A 125 -2.85 16.33 -30.35
CA LEU A 125 -1.85 16.38 -31.42
C LEU A 125 -2.22 15.42 -32.56
N SER A 126 -2.74 14.24 -32.24
CA SER A 126 -3.26 13.26 -33.21
C SER A 126 -4.34 13.86 -34.10
N LYS A 127 -5.33 14.53 -33.50
CA LYS A 127 -6.41 15.22 -34.22
C LYS A 127 -5.88 16.38 -35.06
N LYS A 128 -4.90 17.12 -34.54
CA LYS A 128 -4.32 18.30 -35.20
C LYS A 128 -3.55 17.93 -36.47
N GLU A 129 -2.76 16.85 -36.43
CA GLU A 129 -1.89 16.44 -37.54
C GLU A 129 -2.46 15.29 -38.38
N ASN A 130 -3.64 14.76 -38.01
CA ASN A 130 -4.23 13.56 -38.60
C ASN A 130 -3.26 12.36 -38.61
N LYS A 131 -2.60 12.16 -37.48
CA LYS A 131 -1.61 11.11 -37.20
C LYS A 131 -1.96 10.41 -35.88
N ASN A 132 -1.32 9.29 -35.59
CA ASN A 132 -1.49 8.61 -34.30
C ASN A 132 -0.32 8.96 -33.39
N TYR A 133 -0.58 9.78 -32.37
CA TYR A 133 0.35 10.06 -31.28
C TYR A 133 -0.17 9.48 -29.97
N ARG A 134 0.72 8.88 -29.19
CA ARG A 134 0.44 8.29 -27.88
C ARG A 134 1.66 8.35 -26.96
N LEU A 135 1.45 8.02 -25.69
CA LEU A 135 2.56 7.68 -24.80
C LEU A 135 3.25 6.39 -25.29
N PRO A 136 4.58 6.24 -25.12
CA PRO A 136 5.24 4.96 -25.35
C PRO A 136 4.66 3.89 -24.42
N THR A 137 4.67 2.62 -24.83
CA THR A 137 4.53 1.55 -23.85
C THR A 137 5.77 1.52 -22.96
N GLU A 138 5.65 0.90 -21.80
CA GLU A 138 6.75 0.71 -20.86
C GLU A 138 7.93 0.00 -21.54
N ALA A 139 7.64 -1.06 -22.30
CA ALA A 139 8.65 -1.80 -23.05
C ALA A 139 9.29 -0.95 -24.17
N GLU A 140 8.51 -0.18 -24.92
CA GLU A 140 9.06 0.74 -25.93
C GLU A 140 9.98 1.79 -25.29
N TRP A 141 9.62 2.30 -24.11
CA TRP A 141 10.43 3.25 -23.37
C TRP A 141 11.76 2.63 -22.94
N GLU A 142 11.74 1.47 -22.27
CA GLU A 142 12.95 0.81 -21.77
C GLU A 142 13.86 0.37 -22.93
N TYR A 143 13.28 -0.20 -23.98
CA TYR A 143 14.00 -0.54 -25.21
C TYR A 143 14.73 0.66 -25.79
N SER A 144 14.02 1.78 -25.93
CA SER A 144 14.56 3.02 -26.48
C SER A 144 15.61 3.64 -25.57
N ALA A 145 15.44 3.57 -24.25
CA ALA A 145 16.37 4.08 -23.25
C ALA A 145 17.69 3.30 -23.28
N ARG A 146 17.61 1.96 -23.27
CA ARG A 146 18.77 1.05 -23.32
C ARG A 146 19.59 1.21 -24.60
N ALA A 147 18.93 1.45 -25.74
CA ALA A 147 19.56 1.64 -27.05
C ALA A 147 20.60 0.56 -27.39
N GLY A 148 20.24 -0.70 -27.14
CA GLY A 148 21.09 -1.88 -27.34
C GLY A 148 22.06 -2.19 -26.20
N SER A 149 22.10 -1.39 -25.14
CA SER A 149 22.92 -1.67 -23.96
C SER A 149 22.24 -2.65 -23.00
N SER A 150 23.05 -3.45 -22.30
CA SER A 150 22.63 -4.27 -21.16
C SER A 150 23.23 -3.82 -19.83
N THR A 151 23.89 -2.66 -19.79
CA THR A 151 24.42 -2.04 -18.56
C THR A 151 23.32 -1.26 -17.82
N LEU A 152 23.61 -0.77 -16.60
CA LEU A 152 22.62 -0.07 -15.77
C LEU A 152 22.05 1.20 -16.46
N PHE A 153 22.90 1.92 -17.18
CA PHE A 153 22.57 3.06 -18.03
C PHE A 153 22.99 2.78 -19.47
N PHE A 154 22.47 3.52 -20.44
CA PHE A 154 22.88 3.36 -21.85
C PHE A 154 24.38 3.60 -22.08
N SER A 155 25.04 4.34 -21.19
CA SER A 155 26.45 4.73 -21.26
C SER A 155 27.39 3.86 -20.42
N GLY A 156 26.89 2.81 -19.76
CA GLY A 156 27.65 1.98 -18.81
C GLY A 156 27.00 1.92 -17.43
N ASP A 157 27.80 1.71 -16.39
CA ASP A 157 27.32 1.51 -15.00
C ASP A 157 27.40 2.79 -14.14
N SER A 158 27.45 3.96 -14.78
CA SER A 158 27.47 5.26 -14.12
C SER A 158 26.48 6.21 -14.80
N LEU A 159 25.90 7.11 -14.01
CA LEU A 159 24.91 8.08 -14.48
C LEU A 159 25.49 8.91 -15.64
N PRO A 160 24.83 8.95 -16.82
CA PRO A 160 25.28 9.76 -17.94
C PRO A 160 25.12 11.26 -17.66
N ASP A 161 25.92 12.08 -18.36
CA ASP A 161 25.69 13.52 -18.41
C ASP A 161 24.37 13.81 -19.16
N SER A 162 23.57 14.75 -18.64
CA SER A 162 22.30 15.20 -19.22
C SER A 162 22.38 15.67 -20.68
N SER A 163 23.55 16.09 -21.14
CA SER A 163 23.78 16.54 -22.52
C SER A 163 23.96 15.39 -23.52
N ASN A 164 24.18 14.17 -23.04
CA ASN A 164 24.46 13.01 -23.89
C ASN A 164 23.19 12.50 -24.58
N TYR A 165 23.36 12.14 -25.86
CA TYR A 165 22.41 11.30 -26.55
C TYR A 165 22.78 9.84 -26.32
N ASN A 166 21.79 8.96 -26.21
CA ASN A 166 22.05 7.53 -26.32
C ASN A 166 22.34 7.13 -27.78
N ASN A 167 22.71 5.86 -28.00
CA ASN A 167 23.13 5.37 -29.32
C ASN A 167 22.06 5.50 -30.41
N TRP A 168 20.79 5.67 -30.04
CA TRP A 168 19.66 5.83 -30.95
C TRP A 168 19.16 7.27 -31.07
N GLY A 169 19.84 8.22 -30.43
CA GLY A 169 19.58 9.65 -30.57
C GLY A 169 18.49 10.19 -29.66
N LEU A 170 18.16 9.49 -28.56
CA LEU A 170 17.31 10.02 -27.48
C LEU A 170 18.18 10.76 -26.45
N LYS A 171 17.58 11.76 -25.80
CA LYS A 171 18.12 12.44 -24.63
C LYS A 171 17.29 12.18 -23.40
N ASN A 172 17.87 12.54 -22.25
CA ASN A 172 17.16 12.64 -20.97
C ASN A 172 16.54 11.34 -20.45
N VAL A 173 17.00 10.18 -20.92
CA VAL A 173 16.48 8.87 -20.50
C VAL A 173 17.03 8.38 -19.15
N SER A 174 17.80 9.21 -18.44
CA SER A 174 18.43 8.91 -17.14
C SER A 174 18.75 10.19 -16.36
N ASN A 175 17.89 11.21 -16.42
CA ASN A 175 18.09 12.50 -15.78
C ASN A 175 17.10 12.71 -14.62
N ASN A 176 16.86 13.96 -14.20
CA ASN A 176 15.94 14.27 -13.08
C ASN A 176 14.45 14.38 -13.49
N ILE A 177 14.10 14.11 -14.75
CA ILE A 177 12.73 14.15 -15.26
C ILE A 177 12.24 12.72 -15.41
N ALA A 178 11.18 12.39 -14.67
CA ALA A 178 10.51 11.11 -14.81
C ALA A 178 9.42 11.22 -15.89
N GLU A 179 9.00 10.11 -16.47
CA GLU A 179 8.09 10.13 -17.61
C GLU A 179 6.94 9.15 -17.48
N TRP A 180 5.73 9.65 -17.70
CA TRP A 180 4.55 8.82 -17.88
C TRP A 180 4.69 7.94 -19.13
N VAL A 181 4.45 6.64 -18.96
CA VAL A 181 4.25 5.68 -20.07
C VAL A 181 2.79 5.23 -20.10
N TYR A 182 2.40 4.49 -21.14
CA TYR A 182 1.00 4.09 -21.35
C TYR A 182 0.45 3.14 -20.26
N ASP A 183 1.32 2.27 -19.74
CA ASP A 183 0.99 1.04 -19.04
C ASP A 183 0.45 1.26 -17.62
N TRP A 184 -0.51 0.41 -17.22
CA TRP A 184 -0.84 0.23 -15.81
C TRP A 184 0.24 -0.59 -15.12
N TYR A 185 0.63 -0.14 -13.93
CA TYR A 185 1.63 -0.81 -13.11
C TYR A 185 1.10 -2.14 -12.55
N GLY A 186 2.01 -3.09 -12.37
CA GLY A 186 1.81 -4.37 -11.73
C GLY A 186 3.01 -5.29 -11.97
N PRO A 187 3.04 -6.48 -11.32
CA PRO A 187 4.18 -7.38 -11.40
C PRO A 187 4.33 -7.93 -12.82
N TYR A 188 5.59 -8.14 -13.24
CA TYR A 188 5.89 -8.74 -14.54
C TYR A 188 5.50 -10.22 -14.58
N GLY A 189 5.28 -10.71 -15.80
CA GLY A 189 5.28 -12.14 -16.09
C GLY A 189 6.69 -12.60 -16.43
N SER A 190 6.99 -13.87 -16.20
CA SER A 190 8.28 -14.51 -16.54
C SER A 190 8.37 -14.92 -18.01
N GLU A 191 7.23 -15.03 -18.70
CA GLU A 191 7.14 -15.46 -20.09
C GLU A 191 7.71 -14.42 -21.05
N ASP A 192 8.26 -14.88 -22.18
CA ASP A 192 8.67 -14.01 -23.29
C ASP A 192 7.45 -13.26 -23.86
N GLN A 193 7.61 -11.98 -24.20
CA GLN A 193 6.54 -11.11 -24.65
C GLN A 193 6.83 -10.47 -26.01
N VAL A 194 5.78 -10.21 -26.79
CA VAL A 194 5.85 -9.42 -28.04
C VAL A 194 4.97 -8.20 -27.85
N ASP A 195 5.53 -7.01 -28.06
CA ASP A 195 4.90 -5.70 -27.92
C ASP A 195 3.94 -5.56 -26.71
N PRO A 196 4.40 -5.78 -25.47
CA PRO A 196 3.51 -5.74 -24.31
C PRO A 196 2.95 -4.33 -24.05
N ILE A 197 1.70 -4.29 -23.55
CA ILE A 197 0.97 -3.06 -23.19
C ILE A 197 0.55 -3.02 -21.71
N GLY A 198 1.23 -3.80 -20.88
CA GLY A 198 1.02 -3.84 -19.44
C GLY A 198 -0.32 -4.44 -19.04
N ARG A 199 -0.81 -4.05 -17.85
CA ARG A 199 -2.12 -4.51 -17.34
C ARG A 199 -3.27 -3.66 -17.89
N ASP A 200 -4.47 -4.23 -17.91
CA ASP A 200 -5.69 -3.55 -18.37
C ASP A 200 -6.21 -2.51 -17.36
N ASN A 201 -5.90 -2.70 -16.07
CA ASN A 201 -6.29 -1.83 -14.97
C ASN A 201 -5.32 -1.97 -13.77
N GLY A 202 -5.36 -1.00 -12.86
CA GLY A 202 -4.54 -0.99 -11.64
C GLY A 202 -4.80 0.25 -10.78
N PHE A 203 -3.99 0.41 -9.72
CA PHE A 203 -4.02 1.62 -8.89
C PHE A 203 -3.18 2.76 -9.48
N THR A 204 -2.07 2.43 -10.11
CA THR A 204 -1.04 3.38 -10.57
C THR A 204 -0.65 3.14 -12.02
N LYS A 205 -0.18 4.20 -12.69
CA LYS A 205 0.46 4.14 -14.01
C LYS A 205 1.97 4.11 -13.82
N VAL A 206 2.65 3.43 -14.72
CA VAL A 206 4.12 3.34 -14.70
C VAL A 206 4.74 4.69 -15.05
N ILE A 207 5.84 4.99 -14.38
CA ILE A 207 6.73 6.11 -14.64
C ILE A 207 8.16 5.58 -14.82
N ARG A 208 8.90 6.13 -15.79
CA ARG A 208 10.27 5.71 -16.12
C ARG A 208 11.26 6.89 -16.15
N GLY A 209 12.55 6.60 -16.07
CA GLY A 209 13.65 7.53 -16.39
C GLY A 209 14.25 8.33 -15.24
N ALA A 210 13.54 8.45 -14.11
CA ALA A 210 14.04 9.09 -12.89
C ALA A 210 13.28 8.60 -11.66
N GLY A 211 13.84 8.85 -10.47
CA GLY A 211 13.15 8.62 -9.21
C GLY A 211 12.08 9.68 -8.90
N LEU A 212 11.07 9.29 -8.11
CA LEU A 212 10.00 10.19 -7.64
C LEU A 212 10.28 10.69 -6.22
N ASP A 213 10.41 9.76 -5.28
CA ASP A 213 10.64 10.08 -3.87
C ASP A 213 12.09 10.54 -3.63
N ARG A 214 13.06 9.85 -4.26
CA ARG A 214 14.48 10.18 -4.18
C ARG A 214 15.10 10.36 -5.56
N LEU A 215 15.67 11.53 -5.82
CA LEU A 215 16.42 11.83 -7.04
C LEU A 215 17.85 11.28 -6.94
N LEU A 216 18.00 9.96 -6.97
CA LEU A 216 19.29 9.27 -6.87
C LEU A 216 19.61 8.51 -8.17
N PRO A 217 20.91 8.33 -8.51
CA PRO A 217 21.31 7.57 -9.69
C PRO A 217 20.71 6.17 -9.78
N PHE A 218 20.49 5.50 -8.65
CA PHE A 218 19.89 4.17 -8.61
C PHE A 218 18.52 4.13 -9.30
N TYR A 219 17.67 5.13 -9.02
CA TYR A 219 16.32 5.24 -9.59
C TYR A 219 16.29 5.83 -11.00
N SER A 220 17.46 6.15 -11.56
CA SER A 220 17.61 6.69 -12.93
C SER A 220 18.14 5.66 -13.92
N ARG A 221 18.27 4.39 -13.50
CA ARG A 221 18.68 3.28 -14.36
C ARG A 221 17.63 3.00 -15.43
N SER A 222 18.06 2.44 -16.55
CA SER A 222 17.16 2.13 -17.69
C SER A 222 16.04 1.16 -17.30
N ALA A 223 16.36 0.21 -16.42
CA ALA A 223 15.44 -0.82 -15.95
C ALA A 223 14.48 -0.34 -14.85
N ASN A 224 14.85 0.73 -14.13
CA ASN A 224 14.09 1.22 -12.99
C ASN A 224 12.69 1.66 -13.44
N ARG A 225 11.70 1.40 -12.60
CA ARG A 225 10.32 1.83 -12.82
C ARG A 225 9.78 2.35 -11.48
N SER A 226 9.06 3.46 -11.56
CA SER A 226 8.26 3.97 -10.45
C SER A 226 6.80 3.96 -10.86
N SER A 227 5.88 4.26 -9.94
CA SER A 227 4.48 4.38 -10.31
C SER A 227 3.72 5.39 -9.45
N MET A 228 2.66 5.95 -10.02
CA MET A 228 1.81 6.92 -9.33
C MET A 228 0.39 6.89 -9.92
N PRO A 229 -0.68 7.23 -9.16
CA PRO A 229 -2.03 7.24 -9.68
C PRO A 229 -2.16 8.17 -10.90
N PRO A 230 -2.93 7.78 -11.94
CA PRO A 230 -3.02 8.54 -13.18
C PRO A 230 -3.59 9.95 -13.01
N ASN A 231 -4.27 10.21 -11.90
CA ASN A 231 -4.79 11.51 -11.46
C ASN A 231 -3.87 12.18 -10.43
N PHE A 232 -2.55 12.03 -10.50
CA PHE A 232 -1.61 12.82 -9.71
C PHE A 232 -0.98 13.91 -10.60
N PRO A 233 -1.24 15.21 -10.36
CA PRO A 233 -2.19 15.78 -9.39
C PRO A 233 -3.67 15.57 -9.77
N PRO A 234 -4.62 15.68 -8.80
CA PRO A 234 -6.03 15.34 -8.98
C PRO A 234 -6.81 16.26 -9.92
N ILE A 235 -6.30 17.46 -10.13
CA ILE A 235 -6.80 18.49 -11.04
C ILE A 235 -5.56 19.21 -11.63
N PRO A 236 -5.72 20.00 -12.71
CA PRO A 236 -4.60 20.76 -13.25
C PRO A 236 -3.85 21.53 -12.15
N LEU A 237 -2.52 21.50 -12.22
CA LEU A 237 -1.64 22.03 -11.18
C LEU A 237 -1.98 23.46 -10.79
N GLU A 238 -2.29 24.30 -11.78
CA GLU A 238 -2.66 25.70 -11.57
C GLU A 238 -3.95 25.85 -10.76
N ASP A 239 -4.92 24.97 -10.99
CA ASP A 239 -6.21 25.00 -10.32
C ASP A 239 -6.10 24.44 -8.90
N LEU A 240 -5.31 23.39 -8.69
CA LEU A 240 -4.96 22.88 -7.35
C LEU A 240 -4.41 24.00 -6.47
N HIS A 241 -3.47 24.78 -6.98
CA HIS A 241 -2.86 25.84 -6.19
C HIS A 241 -3.70 27.10 -6.11
N LYS A 242 -4.64 27.35 -7.02
CA LYS A 242 -5.63 28.41 -6.84
C LYS A 242 -6.58 28.07 -5.69
N GLU A 243 -7.06 26.83 -5.63
CA GLU A 243 -7.92 26.38 -4.52
C GLU A 243 -7.18 26.47 -3.17
N ASN A 244 -5.93 26.00 -3.11
CA ASN A 244 -5.11 26.09 -1.90
C ASN A 244 -4.79 27.56 -1.48
N ARG A 245 -4.67 28.50 -2.44
CA ARG A 245 -4.26 29.91 -2.20
C ARG A 245 -5.40 30.91 -1.94
N LYS A 246 -6.67 30.50 -1.99
CA LYS A 246 -7.84 31.42 -1.86
C LYS A 246 -7.94 32.22 -0.53
N GLN A 247 -7.01 32.07 0.43
CA GLN A 247 -6.96 32.91 1.63
C GLN A 247 -5.55 33.26 2.15
N ILE A 248 -4.71 33.91 1.31
CA ILE A 248 -3.54 34.68 1.82
C ILE A 248 -3.94 36.13 2.20
N LYS A 249 -5.16 36.58 1.89
CA LYS A 249 -5.62 37.96 2.18
C LYS A 249 -6.38 38.14 3.50
N ASN A 250 -6.43 37.13 4.38
CA ASN A 250 -7.17 37.23 5.64
C ASN A 250 -6.58 36.33 6.76
N THR A 251 -5.25 36.36 6.92
CA THR A 251 -4.58 35.67 8.03
C THR A 251 -3.88 36.66 8.94
N ASP A 252 -4.66 37.43 9.69
CA ASP A 252 -4.42 37.53 11.14
C ASP A 252 -4.92 36.22 11.76
N LEU A 253 -4.19 35.12 11.52
CA LEU A 253 -4.47 33.85 12.19
C LEU A 253 -3.24 33.39 12.94
N ILE A 254 -3.16 33.91 14.16
CA ILE A 254 -2.95 33.14 15.38
C ILE A 254 -1.55 32.52 15.49
N ASN A 255 -0.60 33.36 15.92
CA ASN A 255 0.44 32.94 16.85
C ASN A 255 -0.23 32.55 18.19
N ASN A 256 -0.89 31.40 18.26
CA ASN A 256 -1.20 30.78 19.56
C ASN A 256 0.04 30.00 20.04
N GLU A 257 1.15 30.73 20.19
CA GLU A 257 2.12 30.42 21.23
C GLU A 257 1.57 30.86 22.60
N GLU A 258 0.31 30.54 22.92
CA GLU A 258 -0.04 30.33 24.32
C GLU A 258 0.65 29.04 24.75
N LYS A 259 1.95 29.18 25.05
CA LYS A 259 2.72 28.44 26.04
C LYS A 259 2.05 27.12 26.44
N LEU A 260 2.23 26.09 25.61
CA LEU A 260 2.19 24.68 26.03
C LEU A 260 3.37 24.40 26.99
N ASN A 261 3.57 25.24 28.01
CA ASN A 261 4.66 25.19 28.99
C ASN A 261 4.57 23.97 29.93
N LYS A 262 3.85 22.92 29.55
CA LYS A 262 3.64 21.70 30.33
C LYS A 262 3.76 20.40 29.55
N VAL A 263 3.90 20.44 28.21
CA VAL A 263 4.10 19.23 27.41
C VAL A 263 5.59 19.14 27.08
N GLU A 264 6.24 18.10 27.56
CA GLU A 264 7.64 17.80 27.25
C GLU A 264 7.68 16.82 26.08
N SER A 265 8.49 17.13 25.06
CA SER A 265 8.90 16.20 24.00
C SER A 265 10.34 15.77 24.25
N VAL A 266 10.59 14.47 24.32
CA VAL A 266 11.93 13.91 24.62
C VAL A 266 12.67 13.41 23.38
N GLU A 267 12.04 13.46 22.21
CA GLU A 267 12.65 13.14 20.91
C GLU A 267 12.28 14.23 19.89
N HIS A 268 13.23 14.59 19.00
CA HIS A 268 12.99 15.47 17.85
C HIS A 268 12.80 14.62 16.60
N TYR A 269 11.60 14.64 16.01
CA TYR A 269 11.22 13.78 14.88
C TYR A 269 11.53 14.38 13.50
N GLN A 270 12.80 14.74 13.27
CA GLN A 270 13.22 15.38 12.01
C GLN A 270 13.17 14.49 10.77
N SER A 271 13.15 13.17 10.95
CA SER A 271 13.18 12.20 9.84
C SER A 271 11.88 12.12 9.03
N PHE A 272 10.76 12.69 9.49
CA PHE A 272 9.44 12.54 8.87
C PHE A 272 8.87 13.87 8.34
N TYR A 273 9.74 14.83 8.02
CA TYR A 273 9.36 16.11 7.46
C TYR A 273 9.60 16.16 5.96
N LYS A 274 8.66 16.84 5.27
CA LYS A 274 8.86 17.30 3.89
C LYS A 274 9.93 18.38 3.87
N SER A 275 10.78 18.36 2.86
CA SER A 275 11.80 19.38 2.65
C SER A 275 11.20 20.68 2.11
N GLU A 276 10.09 20.57 1.37
CA GLU A 276 9.36 21.68 0.78
C GLU A 276 7.88 21.63 1.26
N SER A 277 7.43 22.68 1.96
CA SER A 277 6.03 22.78 2.40
C SER A 277 5.12 23.35 1.31
N ASN A 278 3.84 22.96 1.32
CA ASN A 278 2.82 23.45 0.38
C ASN A 278 3.14 23.26 -1.11
N ASN A 279 3.92 22.24 -1.46
CA ASN A 279 4.31 21.92 -2.84
C ASN A 279 3.51 20.75 -3.46
N GLN A 280 2.28 20.50 -2.98
CA GLN A 280 1.46 19.39 -3.48
C GLN A 280 1.30 19.45 -5.01
N GLY A 281 1.61 18.34 -5.68
CA GLY A 281 1.53 18.20 -7.13
C GLY A 281 2.70 18.81 -7.92
N TYR A 282 3.66 19.52 -7.30
CA TYR A 282 4.85 20.03 -7.98
C TYR A 282 5.90 18.93 -8.19
N HIS A 283 5.57 17.92 -8.99
CA HIS A 283 6.45 16.77 -9.25
C HIS A 283 7.25 16.91 -10.55
N ASN A 284 8.31 16.10 -10.69
CA ASN A 284 9.20 16.06 -11.85
C ASN A 284 8.66 15.23 -13.04
N VAL A 285 7.50 14.58 -12.90
CA VAL A 285 6.95 13.73 -13.96
C VAL A 285 6.44 14.55 -15.15
N GLY A 286 7.06 14.35 -16.30
CA GLY A 286 6.65 14.78 -17.63
C GLY A 286 6.31 13.59 -18.53
N PHE A 287 6.59 13.69 -19.82
CA PHE A 287 6.34 12.62 -20.79
C PHE A 287 7.04 12.86 -22.13
N ARG A 288 7.27 11.77 -22.86
CA ARG A 288 7.62 11.78 -24.29
C ARG A 288 6.52 11.08 -25.10
N ILE A 289 6.54 11.22 -26.42
CA ILE A 289 5.46 10.69 -27.28
C ILE A 289 6.01 9.84 -28.42
N VAL A 290 5.21 8.84 -28.82
CA VAL A 290 5.42 7.98 -29.97
C VAL A 290 4.44 8.36 -31.09
N GLU A 291 4.92 8.41 -32.33
CA GLU A 291 4.06 8.37 -33.51
C GLU A 291 3.87 6.90 -33.94
N GLY A 292 2.68 6.37 -33.72
CA GLY A 292 2.36 4.98 -33.99
C GLY A 292 1.03 4.57 -33.38
N LYS A 293 0.47 3.46 -33.87
CA LYS A 293 -0.66 2.82 -33.19
C LYS A 293 -0.16 2.18 -31.90
N LEU A 294 -1.05 2.03 -30.92
CA LEU A 294 -0.78 1.14 -29.79
C LEU A 294 -0.62 -0.29 -30.31
N PRO A 295 0.27 -1.11 -29.74
CA PRO A 295 0.30 -2.54 -30.07
C PRO A 295 -1.06 -3.20 -29.93
N SER A 296 -1.31 -4.23 -30.76
CA SER A 296 -2.58 -4.97 -30.77
C SER A 296 -2.61 -6.17 -29.82
N THR A 297 -1.56 -6.36 -29.04
CA THR A 297 -1.47 -7.39 -28.00
C THR A 297 -2.51 -7.16 -26.92
N ASN A 298 -2.99 -8.24 -26.30
CA ASN A 298 -3.94 -8.12 -25.22
C ASN A 298 -3.20 -7.69 -23.95
N ALA A 299 -3.77 -6.71 -23.24
CA ALA A 299 -3.29 -6.36 -21.91
C ALA A 299 -3.47 -7.54 -20.94
N LEU A 300 -2.56 -7.65 -19.99
CA LEU A 300 -2.68 -8.63 -18.91
C LEU A 300 -3.83 -8.22 -17.98
N PRO A 301 -4.59 -9.18 -17.42
CA PRO A 301 -5.60 -8.86 -16.41
C PRO A 301 -4.98 -8.15 -15.19
N GLN A 302 -5.73 -7.27 -14.52
CA GLN A 302 -5.35 -6.72 -13.23
C GLN A 302 -4.92 -7.83 -12.23
N HIS A 303 -3.83 -7.59 -11.50
CA HIS A 303 -3.47 -8.44 -10.35
C HIS A 303 -4.37 -8.10 -9.16
N ILE A 304 -5.12 -9.07 -8.66
CA ILE A 304 -5.95 -8.92 -7.45
C ILE A 304 -5.45 -9.96 -6.44
N PRO A 305 -4.94 -9.55 -5.27
CA PRO A 305 -4.44 -10.51 -4.28
C PRO A 305 -5.60 -11.36 -3.72
N PHE A 306 -5.32 -12.61 -3.37
CA PHE A 306 -6.30 -13.56 -2.85
C PHE A 306 -7.04 -13.07 -1.60
N VAL A 307 -6.41 -12.24 -0.78
CA VAL A 307 -7.05 -11.62 0.41
C VAL A 307 -8.23 -10.71 0.06
N ASN A 308 -8.36 -10.23 -1.19
CA ASN A 308 -9.53 -9.51 -1.71
C ASN A 308 -10.47 -10.43 -2.53
N GLN A 309 -10.18 -11.72 -2.60
CA GLN A 309 -10.94 -12.71 -3.36
C GLN A 309 -11.69 -13.71 -2.47
N ALA A 310 -12.66 -14.44 -3.05
CA ALA A 310 -13.50 -15.40 -2.34
C ALA A 310 -14.29 -14.81 -1.13
N ILE A 311 -14.65 -13.53 -1.23
CA ILE A 311 -15.32 -12.75 -0.16
C ILE A 311 -16.83 -12.99 -0.15
N ILE A 312 -17.32 -13.44 1.00
CA ILE A 312 -18.75 -13.55 1.32
C ILE A 312 -19.30 -12.14 1.58
N GLN A 313 -20.37 -11.75 0.92
CA GLN A 313 -20.98 -10.42 1.09
C GLN A 313 -22.11 -10.39 2.14
N ASN A 314 -22.60 -11.55 2.57
CA ASN A 314 -23.64 -11.71 3.57
C ASN A 314 -23.21 -11.14 4.93
N LYS A 315 -23.98 -10.16 5.41
CA LYS A 315 -23.75 -9.47 6.69
C LYS A 315 -24.62 -9.93 7.85
N GLU A 316 -25.59 -10.79 7.61
CA GLU A 316 -26.57 -11.18 8.64
C GLU A 316 -25.91 -11.94 9.79
N VAL A 317 -24.92 -12.77 9.47
CA VAL A 317 -24.21 -13.59 10.46
C VAL A 317 -23.21 -12.78 11.30
N ALA A 318 -22.78 -11.60 10.84
CA ALA A 318 -21.77 -10.77 11.51
C ALA A 318 -22.20 -10.25 12.89
N LYS A 319 -23.51 -10.28 13.18
CA LYS A 319 -24.11 -9.88 14.46
C LYS A 319 -24.15 -11.03 15.49
N ILE A 320 -23.86 -12.26 15.07
CA ILE A 320 -23.85 -13.43 15.97
C ILE A 320 -22.65 -13.29 16.92
N SER A 321 -22.94 -13.34 18.22
CA SER A 321 -21.98 -13.11 19.30
C SER A 321 -22.02 -14.24 20.33
N PRO A 322 -20.86 -14.57 20.95
CA PRO A 322 -20.86 -15.14 22.29
C PRO A 322 -21.72 -14.31 23.26
N ASN A 323 -22.21 -14.94 24.32
CA ASN A 323 -22.99 -14.23 25.34
C ASN A 323 -22.17 -13.07 25.93
N LYS A 324 -22.64 -11.83 25.72
CA LYS A 324 -21.95 -10.60 26.13
C LYS A 324 -21.74 -10.47 27.65
N ASN A 325 -22.50 -11.21 28.46
CA ASN A 325 -22.39 -11.20 29.92
C ASN A 325 -21.40 -12.24 30.45
N ILE A 326 -20.92 -13.14 29.59
CA ILE A 326 -19.92 -14.15 29.94
C ILE A 326 -18.55 -13.64 29.44
N PRO A 327 -17.51 -13.59 30.29
CA PRO A 327 -16.16 -13.23 29.85
C PRO A 327 -15.71 -14.02 28.62
N TYR A 328 -15.30 -13.29 27.58
CA TYR A 328 -14.73 -13.86 26.35
C TYR A 328 -13.33 -13.30 26.13
N PHE A 329 -12.38 -14.18 25.84
CA PHE A 329 -10.99 -13.84 25.53
C PHE A 329 -10.39 -14.90 24.59
N LYS A 330 -9.74 -14.46 23.51
CA LYS A 330 -9.02 -15.33 22.57
C LYS A 330 -7.79 -14.61 22.03
N ARG A 331 -6.68 -15.34 21.91
CA ARG A 331 -5.43 -14.89 21.30
C ARG A 331 -5.12 -15.72 20.05
N ARG A 332 -4.56 -15.09 19.01
CA ARG A 332 -4.09 -15.71 17.77
C ARG A 332 -2.74 -15.11 17.35
N ASN A 333 -1.97 -15.86 16.57
CA ASN A 333 -0.88 -15.30 15.79
C ASN A 333 -1.48 -14.51 14.62
N LEU A 334 -0.92 -13.34 14.33
CA LEU A 334 -1.40 -12.42 13.29
C LEU A 334 -0.64 -12.65 11.98
N LEU A 335 0.63 -12.25 11.93
CA LEU A 335 1.49 -12.37 10.75
C LEU A 335 2.37 -13.64 10.82
N PRO A 336 2.69 -14.24 9.66
CA PRO A 336 3.63 -15.35 9.58
C PRO A 336 5.09 -14.89 9.69
N ILE A 337 5.97 -15.83 10.06
CA ILE A 337 7.43 -15.64 10.10
C ILE A 337 8.06 -16.77 9.26
N PRO A 338 8.73 -16.45 8.14
CA PRO A 338 8.76 -15.16 7.44
C PRO A 338 7.34 -14.73 6.96
N PRO A 339 7.08 -13.46 6.60
CA PRO A 339 8.06 -12.42 6.29
C PRO A 339 8.40 -11.53 7.49
N ASP A 340 7.63 -11.60 8.57
CA ASP A 340 7.80 -10.69 9.68
C ASP A 340 9.12 -10.96 10.44
N ASN A 341 9.80 -9.89 10.86
CA ASN A 341 11.07 -9.94 11.58
C ASN A 341 12.24 -10.61 10.82
N ILE A 342 12.33 -10.38 9.50
CA ILE A 342 13.40 -10.87 8.63
C ILE A 342 14.25 -9.68 8.16
N PHE A 343 15.59 -9.76 8.17
CA PHE A 343 16.41 -8.60 7.84
C PHE A 343 17.66 -8.99 7.03
N GLY A 344 18.21 -8.01 6.29
CA GLY A 344 19.44 -8.16 5.51
C GLY A 344 19.36 -9.31 4.50
N ASP A 345 20.43 -10.10 4.40
CA ASP A 345 20.54 -11.24 3.46
C ASP A 345 19.49 -12.34 3.66
N LYS A 346 18.71 -12.28 4.74
CA LYS A 346 17.61 -13.22 5.01
C LYS A 346 16.33 -12.85 4.25
N LEU A 347 16.20 -11.66 3.64
CA LEU A 347 15.01 -11.27 2.87
C LEU A 347 14.68 -12.25 1.74
N LYS A 348 15.70 -12.88 1.14
CA LYS A 348 15.53 -13.97 0.15
C LYS A 348 14.71 -15.17 0.65
N SER A 349 14.54 -15.30 1.96
CA SER A 349 13.71 -16.35 2.57
C SER A 349 12.21 -16.13 2.36
N ILE A 350 11.78 -14.92 1.98
CA ILE A 350 10.37 -14.59 1.75
C ILE A 350 9.88 -15.23 0.44
N ASP A 351 10.63 -15.01 -0.63
CA ASP A 351 10.38 -15.62 -1.95
C ASP A 351 10.40 -17.15 -1.89
N ILE A 352 11.39 -17.76 -1.21
CA ILE A 352 11.49 -19.23 -1.18
C ILE A 352 10.33 -19.90 -0.45
N VAL A 353 9.72 -19.24 0.54
CA VAL A 353 8.55 -19.81 1.24
C VAL A 353 7.26 -19.62 0.46
N GLY A 354 7.30 -18.92 -0.69
CA GLY A 354 6.17 -18.69 -1.58
C GLY A 354 5.46 -17.36 -1.40
N LEU A 355 6.03 -16.42 -0.63
CA LEU A 355 5.49 -15.07 -0.50
C LEU A 355 6.14 -14.15 -1.54
N ASP A 356 5.44 -13.07 -1.89
CA ASP A 356 5.95 -12.08 -2.83
C ASP A 356 7.22 -11.39 -2.26
N PRO A 357 8.32 -11.28 -3.04
CA PRO A 357 9.56 -10.66 -2.57
C PRO A 357 9.43 -9.15 -2.26
N GLY A 358 8.40 -8.47 -2.78
CA GLY A 358 8.07 -7.10 -2.39
C GLY A 358 7.52 -7.01 -0.96
N ILE A 359 7.16 -8.14 -0.34
CA ILE A 359 6.91 -8.20 1.09
C ILE A 359 8.26 -8.21 1.78
N LEU A 360 8.58 -7.12 2.45
CA LEU A 360 9.84 -6.94 3.15
C LEU A 360 9.73 -7.41 4.62
N GLY A 361 10.79 -7.13 5.36
CA GLY A 361 11.08 -7.74 6.65
C GLY A 361 10.48 -7.08 7.88
N HIS A 362 10.32 -5.76 7.82
CA HIS A 362 9.83 -4.91 8.91
C HIS A 362 8.39 -4.49 8.64
N ASN A 363 7.43 -5.21 9.24
CA ASN A 363 6.00 -4.97 9.03
C ASN A 363 5.43 -4.16 10.20
N HIS A 364 5.14 -2.88 9.98
CA HIS A 364 4.80 -1.95 11.06
C HIS A 364 3.70 -0.93 10.70
N SER A 365 3.27 -0.16 11.72
CA SER A 365 2.13 0.77 11.72
C SER A 365 0.86 0.20 11.10
N PRO A 366 0.15 -0.70 11.79
CA PRO A 366 -1.00 -1.37 11.20
C PRO A 366 -2.25 -0.48 11.17
N ALA A 367 -3.12 -0.79 10.22
CA ALA A 367 -4.53 -0.45 10.15
C ALA A 367 -5.37 -1.72 10.32
N LEU A 368 -6.48 -1.61 11.03
CA LEU A 368 -7.41 -2.72 11.28
C LEU A 368 -8.84 -2.21 11.13
N GLU A 369 -9.70 -2.99 10.48
CA GLU A 369 -11.13 -2.73 10.46
C GLU A 369 -11.97 -4.01 10.37
N VAL A 370 -13.18 -3.95 10.93
CA VAL A 370 -14.19 -4.99 10.78
C VAL A 370 -15.13 -4.60 9.64
N ALA A 371 -15.17 -5.42 8.60
CA ALA A 371 -16.08 -5.27 7.48
C ALA A 371 -17.52 -5.63 7.90
N ALA A 372 -18.51 -5.21 7.09
CA ALA A 372 -19.93 -5.43 7.41
C ALA A 372 -20.31 -6.92 7.48
N ASN A 373 -19.62 -7.77 6.70
CA ASN A 373 -19.75 -9.22 6.74
C ASN A 373 -19.09 -9.89 7.98
N GLY A 374 -18.42 -9.13 8.83
CA GLY A 374 -17.72 -9.61 10.02
C GLY A 374 -16.28 -10.05 9.77
N ASP A 375 -15.79 -10.02 8.52
CA ASP A 375 -14.37 -10.21 8.24
C ASP A 375 -13.56 -9.11 8.94
N ILE A 376 -12.34 -9.45 9.34
CA ILE A 376 -11.38 -8.48 9.83
C ILE A 376 -10.29 -8.30 8.80
N ILE A 377 -10.04 -7.06 8.41
CA ILE A 377 -9.02 -6.68 7.43
C ILE A 377 -7.88 -6.00 8.17
N LEU A 378 -6.67 -6.50 7.96
CA LEU A 378 -5.41 -5.90 8.38
C LEU A 378 -4.73 -5.31 7.12
N ILE A 379 -4.34 -4.05 7.19
CA ILE A 379 -3.37 -3.47 6.23
C ILE A 379 -2.20 -2.94 7.05
N ILE A 380 -0.97 -3.26 6.67
CA ILE A 380 0.24 -2.87 7.41
C ILE A 380 1.32 -2.52 6.39
N TYR A 381 2.19 -1.55 6.67
CA TYR A 381 3.29 -1.31 5.74
C TYR A 381 4.35 -2.40 5.93
N THR A 382 5.10 -2.66 4.87
CA THR A 382 6.26 -3.55 4.85
C THR A 382 7.47 -2.76 4.38
N SER A 383 8.63 -2.99 4.99
CA SER A 383 9.83 -2.17 4.73
C SER A 383 11.13 -2.89 5.09
N VAL A 384 12.26 -2.34 4.65
CA VAL A 384 13.58 -2.59 5.26
C VAL A 384 13.92 -1.45 6.21
N GLU A 385 13.87 -0.20 5.72
CA GLU A 385 13.84 1.00 6.56
C GLU A 385 12.52 1.76 6.37
N GLU A 386 12.03 2.40 7.44
CA GLU A 386 10.70 3.04 7.48
C GLU A 386 10.54 4.28 6.58
N ILE A 387 11.58 4.71 5.86
CA ILE A 387 11.55 5.91 5.02
C ILE A 387 12.06 5.64 3.60
N ASP A 388 12.21 4.38 3.23
CA ASP A 388 12.67 4.00 1.91
C ASP A 388 11.56 4.11 0.87
N PRO A 389 11.91 4.39 -0.40
CA PRO A 389 10.93 4.44 -1.48
C PRO A 389 10.22 3.10 -1.71
N ASP A 390 10.71 1.99 -1.17
CA ASP A 390 10.13 0.66 -1.40
C ASP A 390 9.23 0.23 -0.22
N VAL A 391 8.84 1.17 0.65
CA VAL A 391 7.83 0.92 1.67
C VAL A 391 6.49 0.71 0.98
N ALA A 392 6.01 -0.52 0.96
CA ALA A 392 4.73 -0.91 0.37
C ALA A 392 3.69 -1.28 1.42
N LEU A 393 2.47 -1.57 1.01
CA LEU A 393 1.35 -1.96 1.90
C LEU A 393 0.91 -3.39 1.61
N ILE A 394 0.92 -4.23 2.65
CA ILE A 394 0.40 -5.60 2.59
C ILE A 394 -0.97 -5.71 3.27
N GLU A 395 -1.84 -6.56 2.75
CA GLU A 395 -3.14 -6.90 3.35
C GLU A 395 -3.14 -8.35 3.84
N SER A 396 -3.83 -8.59 4.95
CA SER A 396 -4.23 -9.93 5.40
C SER A 396 -5.66 -9.90 5.93
N ARG A 397 -6.36 -11.03 5.86
CA ARG A 397 -7.78 -11.14 6.23
C ARG A 397 -8.04 -12.28 7.20
N LEU A 398 -8.83 -12.01 8.24
CA LEU A 398 -9.49 -13.04 9.04
C LEU A 398 -10.94 -13.18 8.58
N ARG A 399 -11.23 -14.25 7.86
CA ARG A 399 -12.58 -14.54 7.37
C ARG A 399 -13.53 -14.86 8.53
N PHE A 400 -14.72 -14.29 8.53
CA PHE A 400 -15.68 -14.46 9.63
C PHE A 400 -16.04 -15.94 9.82
N GLY A 401 -15.90 -16.42 11.05
CA GLY A 401 -16.07 -17.84 11.40
C GLY A 401 -14.83 -18.72 11.23
N SER A 402 -13.73 -18.19 10.69
CA SER A 402 -12.41 -18.85 10.71
C SER A 402 -11.65 -18.55 12.02
N ASN A 403 -10.71 -19.41 12.35
CA ASN A 403 -9.75 -19.21 13.45
C ASN A 403 -8.37 -18.75 12.96
N SER A 404 -8.09 -18.80 11.66
CA SER A 404 -6.79 -18.49 11.08
C SER A 404 -6.86 -17.35 10.08
N TRP A 405 -5.90 -16.42 10.17
CA TRP A 405 -5.68 -15.38 9.17
C TRP A 405 -5.18 -16.01 7.86
N ASP A 406 -5.52 -15.43 6.72
CA ASP A 406 -4.91 -15.78 5.43
C ASP A 406 -3.41 -15.36 5.41
N MET A 407 -2.62 -15.84 4.45
CA MET A 407 -1.25 -15.32 4.27
C MET A 407 -1.31 -13.87 3.76
N PRO A 408 -0.35 -13.01 4.15
CA PRO A 408 -0.31 -11.64 3.64
C PRO A 408 0.12 -11.60 2.18
N GLU A 409 -0.40 -10.61 1.44
CA GLU A 409 -0.03 -10.33 0.05
C GLU A 409 0.15 -8.81 -0.13
N ILE A 410 0.92 -8.41 -1.14
CA ILE A 410 1.01 -7.00 -1.55
C ILE A 410 -0.39 -6.52 -1.95
N PHE A 411 -0.84 -5.46 -1.30
CA PHE A 411 -2.14 -4.84 -1.53
C PHE A 411 -2.03 -3.60 -2.40
N LEU A 412 -1.13 -2.69 -2.01
CA LEU A 412 -0.89 -1.45 -2.71
C LEU A 412 0.61 -1.15 -2.67
N ASP A 413 1.14 -0.84 -3.84
CA ASP A 413 2.50 -0.38 -4.01
C ASP A 413 2.54 0.68 -5.12
N CYS A 414 2.88 1.91 -4.74
CA CYS A 414 3.30 2.95 -5.64
C CYS A 414 4.83 2.84 -5.79
N ALA A 415 5.32 1.90 -6.61
CA ALA A 415 6.74 1.68 -6.88
C ALA A 415 7.62 2.96 -6.80
N ASP A 416 8.73 2.87 -6.05
CA ASP A 416 9.63 3.97 -5.66
C ASP A 416 8.97 5.14 -4.89
N VAL A 417 7.96 4.86 -4.07
CA VAL A 417 7.33 5.82 -3.15
C VAL A 417 7.09 5.20 -1.78
N ASP A 418 7.48 5.90 -0.70
CA ASP A 418 7.22 5.50 0.69
C ASP A 418 5.71 5.51 1.03
N ASP A 419 4.98 4.43 0.73
CA ASP A 419 3.55 4.21 1.02
C ASP A 419 3.33 3.96 2.52
N HIS A 420 3.21 5.06 3.25
CA HIS A 420 3.39 5.06 4.69
C HIS A 420 2.07 5.13 5.48
N ALA A 421 2.12 4.59 6.71
CA ALA A 421 1.13 4.77 7.78
C ALA A 421 -0.34 4.54 7.34
N PRO A 422 -0.72 3.28 7.09
CA PRO A 422 -2.08 2.93 6.74
C PRO A 422 -3.08 3.26 7.87
N LEU A 423 -4.29 3.66 7.47
CA LEU A 423 -5.46 3.87 8.30
C LEU A 423 -6.69 3.29 7.60
N LEU A 424 -7.44 2.44 8.29
CA LEU A 424 -8.67 1.83 7.78
C LEU A 424 -9.85 2.20 8.68
N TRP A 425 -10.96 2.58 8.05
CA TRP A 425 -12.17 3.04 8.73
C TRP A 425 -13.42 2.54 8.01
N ASN A 426 -14.37 1.96 8.77
CA ASN A 426 -15.71 1.63 8.27
C ASN A 426 -16.68 2.80 8.52
N ASP A 427 -17.01 3.54 7.46
CA ASP A 427 -17.99 4.63 7.45
C ASP A 427 -19.32 4.10 6.90
N ASN A 428 -20.14 3.51 7.78
CA ASN A 428 -21.48 3.02 7.45
C ASN A 428 -21.49 2.01 6.29
N ASP A 429 -20.84 0.85 6.48
CA ASP A 429 -20.67 -0.23 5.51
C ASP A 429 -19.80 0.14 4.29
N THR A 430 -19.24 1.36 4.25
CA THR A 430 -18.21 1.77 3.28
C THR A 430 -16.84 1.76 3.96
N LEU A 431 -15.98 0.83 3.56
CA LEU A 431 -14.59 0.83 3.99
C LEU A 431 -13.84 1.97 3.30
N LYS A 432 -13.10 2.75 4.07
CA LYS A 432 -12.22 3.81 3.61
C LYS A 432 -10.81 3.52 4.08
N PHE A 433 -9.92 3.39 3.11
CA PHE A 433 -8.50 3.16 3.35
C PHE A 433 -7.72 4.42 3.02
N TYR A 434 -6.94 4.91 3.98
CA TYR A 434 -6.11 6.10 3.91
C TYR A 434 -4.65 5.72 4.14
N TRP A 435 -3.72 6.37 3.44
CA TRP A 435 -2.28 6.29 3.68
C TRP A 435 -1.64 7.61 3.24
N GLY A 436 -0.36 7.83 3.53
CA GLY A 436 0.39 9.02 3.10
C GLY A 436 1.66 8.65 2.36
N HIS A 437 2.27 9.60 1.66
CA HIS A 437 3.62 9.45 1.10
C HIS A 437 4.59 10.26 1.95
N ASN A 438 5.27 9.60 2.88
CA ASN A 438 5.92 10.28 3.99
C ASN A 438 7.16 11.10 3.57
N LYS A 439 7.93 10.61 2.57
CA LYS A 439 9.08 11.33 2.01
C LYS A 439 8.82 12.05 0.69
N LEU A 440 7.72 11.74 0.01
CA LEU A 440 7.41 12.36 -1.26
C LEU A 440 6.99 13.82 -1.03
N ASP A 441 7.92 14.73 -1.26
CA ASP A 441 7.72 16.17 -1.15
C ASP A 441 6.44 16.64 -1.86
N PRO A 442 6.23 16.39 -3.18
CA PRO A 442 5.00 16.79 -3.87
C PRO A 442 3.75 15.98 -3.48
N GLY A 443 3.89 14.97 -2.60
CA GLY A 443 2.79 14.15 -2.10
C GLY A 443 1.82 14.91 -1.21
N PHE A 444 0.66 14.30 -0.96
CA PHE A 444 -0.39 14.88 -0.11
C PHE A 444 -0.23 14.41 1.35
N PRO A 445 -0.86 15.09 2.34
CA PRO A 445 -0.84 14.63 3.73
C PRO A 445 -1.42 13.23 3.91
N PHE A 446 -2.35 12.87 3.03
CA PHE A 446 -2.93 11.54 2.88
C PHE A 446 -3.58 11.42 1.50
N GLN A 447 -3.94 10.21 1.11
CA GLN A 447 -4.77 9.85 -0.04
C GLN A 447 -5.71 8.71 0.39
N TRP A 448 -6.73 8.40 -0.40
CA TRP A 448 -7.66 7.33 -0.03
C TRP A 448 -8.35 6.62 -1.19
N ILE A 449 -8.74 5.37 -0.91
CA ILE A 449 -9.64 4.54 -1.71
C ILE A 449 -10.83 4.09 -0.87
N SER A 450 -11.85 3.55 -1.51
CA SER A 450 -13.04 3.06 -0.80
C SER A 450 -13.57 1.77 -1.40
N SER A 451 -14.19 0.94 -0.56
CA SER A 451 -14.85 -0.30 -0.93
C SER A 451 -16.24 -0.36 -0.30
N THR A 452 -17.22 -0.81 -1.09
CA THR A 452 -18.62 -1.01 -0.67
C THR A 452 -19.02 -2.48 -0.64
N ASP A 453 -18.06 -3.39 -0.82
CA ASP A 453 -18.26 -4.83 -0.94
C ASP A 453 -17.28 -5.60 -0.05
N ASN A 454 -17.11 -5.11 1.18
CA ASN A 454 -16.30 -5.75 2.22
C ASN A 454 -14.83 -5.93 1.80
N GLY A 455 -14.28 -4.98 1.04
CA GLY A 455 -12.89 -4.99 0.59
C GLY A 455 -12.63 -5.99 -0.53
N ALA A 456 -13.65 -6.42 -1.28
CA ALA A 456 -13.42 -7.27 -2.44
C ALA A 456 -12.94 -6.46 -3.65
N ASN A 457 -13.49 -5.25 -3.82
CA ASN A 457 -13.05 -4.28 -4.83
C ASN A 457 -12.82 -2.92 -4.18
N TRP A 458 -11.80 -2.21 -4.67
CA TRP A 458 -11.45 -0.87 -4.23
C TRP A 458 -11.55 0.11 -5.38
N GLY A 459 -12.11 1.29 -5.10
CA GLY A 459 -12.19 2.38 -6.08
C GLY A 459 -10.84 3.02 -6.37
N ARG A 460 -10.85 3.97 -7.30
CA ARG A 460 -9.66 4.77 -7.66
C ARG A 460 -9.11 5.57 -6.47
N ILE A 461 -7.82 5.85 -6.53
CA ILE A 461 -7.12 6.69 -5.55
C ILE A 461 -7.58 8.14 -5.66
N ASN A 462 -7.87 8.76 -4.52
CA ASN A 462 -8.29 10.15 -4.40
C ASN A 462 -7.29 10.93 -3.56
N PHE A 463 -7.05 12.18 -3.93
CA PHE A 463 -6.18 13.10 -3.22
C PHE A 463 -6.99 14.24 -2.60
N PRO A 464 -6.60 14.76 -1.42
CA PRO A 464 -7.33 15.82 -0.75
C PRO A 464 -7.09 17.16 -1.44
N ILE A 465 -8.19 17.90 -1.69
CA ILE A 465 -8.16 19.30 -2.12
C ILE A 465 -8.42 20.16 -0.89
N PHE A 466 -7.42 20.92 -0.45
CA PHE A 466 -7.53 21.77 0.72
C PHE A 466 -8.08 23.15 0.38
N GLN A 467 -8.97 23.67 1.23
CA GLN A 467 -9.52 25.02 1.12
C GLN A 467 -8.77 26.05 1.96
N THR A 468 -7.83 25.57 2.77
CA THR A 468 -6.98 26.38 3.65
C THR A 468 -5.51 26.08 3.34
N LEU A 469 -4.62 26.99 3.72
CA LEU A 469 -3.20 26.68 3.74
C LEU A 469 -2.96 25.48 4.65
N ILE A 470 -2.10 24.56 4.20
CA ILE A 470 -1.74 23.37 4.97
C ILE A 470 -0.59 23.78 5.89
N GLY A 471 -0.78 23.64 7.19
CA GLY A 471 0.28 23.82 8.17
C GLY A 471 1.25 22.64 8.14
N ASP A 472 2.34 22.77 8.88
CA ASP A 472 3.36 21.72 8.86
C ASP A 472 2.84 20.39 9.41
N HIS A 473 3.24 19.30 8.75
CA HIS A 473 2.79 17.96 9.03
C HIS A 473 3.77 16.88 8.59
N SER A 474 3.58 15.66 9.09
CA SER A 474 4.10 14.44 8.49
C SER A 474 2.97 13.79 7.68
N ALA A 475 3.24 13.29 6.48
CA ALA A 475 2.24 12.55 5.70
C ALA A 475 2.10 11.11 6.26
N GLN A 476 1.66 11.05 7.53
CA GLN A 476 1.49 9.84 8.31
C GLN A 476 0.10 9.86 8.94
N PRO A 477 -0.92 9.28 8.28
CA PRO A 477 -2.21 9.05 8.91
C PRO A 477 -2.08 8.24 10.20
N ILE A 478 -2.84 8.63 11.23
CA ILE A 478 -2.89 7.91 12.50
C ILE A 478 -4.16 7.05 12.52
N ASN A 479 -4.21 6.01 13.36
CA ASN A 479 -5.26 4.98 13.44
C ASN A 479 -6.72 5.45 13.74
N SER A 480 -7.03 6.74 13.58
CA SER A 480 -8.31 7.37 13.89
C SER A 480 -8.88 8.16 12.71
N ALA A 481 -10.04 7.73 12.21
CA ALA A 481 -10.95 8.53 11.39
C ALA A 481 -12.37 8.31 11.89
N PHE A 482 -13.22 9.34 11.83
CA PHE A 482 -14.58 9.27 12.35
C PHE A 482 -15.45 10.38 11.78
N ARG A 483 -16.76 10.26 12.04
CA ARG A 483 -17.79 11.23 11.65
C ARG A 483 -18.55 11.73 12.88
N ASP A 484 -18.73 13.04 13.00
CA ASP A 484 -19.55 13.64 14.07
C ASP A 484 -21.05 13.60 13.76
N SER A 485 -21.90 13.99 14.72
CA SER A 485 -23.36 13.96 14.53
C SER A 485 -23.87 14.91 13.44
N LYS A 486 -23.07 15.90 13.01
CA LYS A 486 -23.37 16.82 11.91
C LYS A 486 -22.94 16.28 10.55
N GLY A 487 -22.31 15.11 10.52
CA GLY A 487 -21.81 14.49 9.31
C GLY A 487 -20.45 15.00 8.86
N ASN A 488 -19.72 15.77 9.67
CA ASN A 488 -18.35 16.16 9.34
C ASN A 488 -17.43 14.95 9.50
N ILE A 489 -16.45 14.82 8.59
CA ILE A 489 -15.43 13.77 8.63
C ILE A 489 -14.14 14.34 9.19
N TYR A 490 -13.48 13.55 10.03
CA TYR A 490 -12.15 13.83 10.57
C TYR A 490 -11.20 12.70 10.20
N VAL A 491 -10.01 13.04 9.71
CA VAL A 491 -8.90 12.11 9.48
C VAL A 491 -7.69 12.61 10.24
N ALA A 492 -7.10 11.77 11.09
CA ALA A 492 -5.94 12.13 11.88
C ALA A 492 -4.63 11.90 11.14
N SER A 493 -3.66 12.80 11.30
CA SER A 493 -2.26 12.60 10.90
C SER A 493 -1.30 13.15 11.96
N ASP A 494 -0.05 12.75 11.90
CA ASP A 494 1.00 13.39 12.70
C ASP A 494 1.34 14.78 12.17
N ALA A 495 1.68 15.69 13.09
CA ALA A 495 2.17 17.03 12.79
C ALA A 495 3.69 17.14 13.03
N ILE A 496 4.24 18.36 13.04
CA ILE A 496 5.64 18.56 13.46
C ILE A 496 5.82 18.27 14.96
N GLY A 497 6.97 17.70 15.30
CA GLY A 497 7.39 17.43 16.66
C GLY A 497 6.41 16.52 17.42
N GLY A 498 6.08 16.95 18.64
CA GLY A 498 5.24 16.23 19.60
C GLY A 498 3.75 16.44 19.41
N GLN A 499 3.26 16.63 18.18
CA GLN A 499 1.88 17.01 17.93
C GLN A 499 1.22 16.16 16.83
N SER A 500 -0.11 16.15 16.80
CA SER A 500 -0.94 15.57 15.73
C SER A 500 -1.98 16.60 15.25
N VAL A 501 -2.57 16.33 14.08
CA VAL A 501 -3.56 17.17 13.40
C VAL A 501 -4.81 16.35 13.05
N LEU A 502 -5.98 17.02 13.03
CA LEU A 502 -7.21 16.49 12.45
C LEU A 502 -7.57 17.27 11.19
N TRP A 503 -7.59 16.59 10.05
CA TRP A 503 -8.10 17.14 8.80
C TRP A 503 -9.62 17.06 8.79
N LEU A 504 -10.28 18.19 8.57
CA LEU A 504 -11.73 18.32 8.63
C LEU A 504 -12.33 18.38 7.22
N SER A 505 -13.37 17.58 6.95
CA SER A 505 -14.23 17.75 5.78
C SER A 505 -15.68 17.93 6.18
N LYS A 506 -16.30 19.00 5.66
CA LYS A 506 -17.73 19.31 5.89
C LYS A 506 -18.64 18.88 4.74
N ASN A 507 -18.08 18.26 3.70
CA ASN A 507 -18.79 17.95 2.45
C ASN A 507 -18.47 16.52 1.94
N ASN A 508 -18.34 15.59 2.89
CA ASN A 508 -18.15 14.16 2.61
C ASN A 508 -16.84 13.86 1.83
N GLY A 509 -15.75 14.54 2.17
CA GLY A 509 -14.42 14.30 1.60
C GLY A 509 -14.15 15.00 0.25
N LYS A 510 -15.10 15.80 -0.27
CA LYS A 510 -14.89 16.55 -1.51
C LYS A 510 -13.82 17.64 -1.38
N SER A 511 -13.74 18.26 -0.21
CA SER A 511 -12.67 19.19 0.15
C SER A 511 -12.33 19.09 1.64
N TRP A 512 -11.16 19.59 1.98
CA TRP A 512 -10.56 19.45 3.30
C TRP A 512 -10.11 20.79 3.87
N ILE A 513 -10.04 20.85 5.20
CA ILE A 513 -9.68 22.03 5.97
C ILE A 513 -8.59 21.59 6.96
N ASP A 514 -7.46 22.28 6.95
CA ASP A 514 -6.57 22.36 8.11
C ASP A 514 -7.14 23.44 9.04
N THR A 515 -7.50 23.08 10.26
CA THR A 515 -8.03 24.02 11.25
C THR A 515 -6.96 24.91 11.87
N GLY A 516 -5.68 24.66 11.56
CA GLY A 516 -4.52 25.36 12.10
C GLY A 516 -4.14 24.94 13.52
N SER A 517 -4.98 24.17 14.21
CA SER A 517 -4.72 23.72 15.58
C SER A 517 -4.02 22.36 15.59
N ARG A 518 -3.31 22.06 16.69
CA ARG A 518 -2.59 20.81 16.89
C ARG A 518 -2.77 20.29 18.31
N THR A 519 -2.76 18.97 18.48
CA THR A 519 -2.93 18.34 19.80
C THR A 519 -1.66 18.44 20.64
N GLY A 520 -1.77 18.20 21.95
CA GLY A 520 -0.63 18.17 22.85
C GLY A 520 0.20 16.88 22.84
N GLY A 521 0.08 16.02 21.81
CA GLY A 521 0.82 14.76 21.73
C GLY A 521 0.97 14.25 20.30
N ARG A 522 2.02 13.44 20.05
CA ARG A 522 2.23 12.74 18.77
C ARG A 522 1.60 11.34 18.80
N HIS A 523 1.21 10.81 17.64
CA HIS A 523 0.41 9.59 17.52
C HIS A 523 -0.87 9.67 18.35
N THR A 524 -1.52 10.84 18.31
CA THR A 524 -2.79 11.04 19.01
C THR A 524 -3.87 10.14 18.40
N THR A 525 -4.42 9.25 19.21
CA THR A 525 -5.62 8.48 18.87
C THR A 525 -6.84 9.21 19.41
N PHE A 526 -7.95 9.17 18.66
CA PHE A 526 -9.11 10.02 18.90
C PHE A 526 -10.40 9.23 19.10
N ALA A 527 -11.28 9.77 19.93
CA ALA A 527 -12.65 9.28 20.09
C ALA A 527 -13.64 10.43 20.23
N LEU A 528 -14.83 10.25 19.66
CA LEU A 528 -15.96 11.14 19.92
C LEU A 528 -16.54 10.85 21.30
N LEU A 529 -16.72 11.93 22.06
CA LEU A 529 -17.42 11.95 23.33
C LEU A 529 -18.88 12.36 23.14
N LYS A 530 -19.61 12.49 24.25
CA LYS A 530 -20.96 13.05 24.25
C LYS A 530 -20.95 14.49 23.71
N ASN A 531 -22.00 14.86 23.00
CA ASN A 531 -22.21 16.19 22.39
C ASN A 531 -21.12 16.60 21.39
N ASP A 532 -20.60 15.65 20.60
CA ASP A 532 -19.56 15.86 19.58
C ASP A 532 -18.26 16.51 20.10
N LYS A 533 -17.98 16.44 21.40
CA LYS A 533 -16.64 16.79 21.89
C LYS A 533 -15.64 15.75 21.41
N ILE A 534 -14.44 16.18 21.05
CA ILE A 534 -13.39 15.31 20.55
C ILE A 534 -12.36 15.11 21.65
N LEU A 535 -12.10 13.87 22.01
CA LEU A 535 -10.98 13.45 22.85
C LEU A 535 -9.83 12.99 21.98
N GLY A 536 -8.65 13.54 22.19
CA GLY A 536 -7.38 13.05 21.68
C GLY A 536 -6.47 12.62 22.83
N MET A 537 -5.92 11.41 22.76
CA MET A 537 -4.90 10.91 23.67
C MET A 537 -3.73 10.40 22.85
N GLY A 538 -2.57 11.02 23.00
CA GLY A 538 -1.37 10.72 22.23
C GLY A 538 -0.17 10.77 23.14
N GLY A 539 0.86 9.99 22.85
CA GLY A 539 1.92 9.79 23.82
C GLY A 539 3.24 9.32 23.28
N LYS A 540 3.48 9.28 21.95
CA LYS A 540 4.81 8.90 21.45
C LYS A 540 5.81 10.00 21.82
N SER A 541 6.61 9.73 22.84
CA SER A 541 7.67 10.63 23.36
C SER A 541 7.18 12.03 23.76
N THR A 542 5.89 12.16 24.12
CA THR A 542 5.28 13.38 24.64
C THR A 542 4.62 13.11 25.98
N ASN A 543 4.87 13.94 26.99
CA ASN A 543 4.36 13.70 28.34
C ASN A 543 4.04 14.98 29.13
N ILE A 544 3.20 14.84 30.16
CA ILE A 544 2.98 15.83 31.22
C ILE A 544 3.27 15.15 32.56
N ASN A 545 4.46 15.37 33.12
CA ASN A 545 4.96 14.71 34.35
C ASN A 545 5.00 13.17 34.26
N GLY A 546 5.41 12.63 33.10
CA GLY A 546 5.47 11.19 32.82
C GLY A 546 4.15 10.56 32.37
N TYR A 547 3.05 11.32 32.30
CA TYR A 547 1.74 10.83 31.87
C TYR A 547 1.40 11.29 30.46
N MET A 548 0.54 10.52 29.81
CA MET A 548 0.07 10.81 28.46
C MET A 548 -0.74 12.13 28.43
N PRO A 549 -0.48 13.03 27.48
CA PRO A 549 -1.32 14.20 27.22
C PRO A 549 -2.75 13.82 26.79
N LYS A 550 -3.73 14.53 27.34
CA LYS A 550 -5.15 14.53 26.94
C LYS A 550 -5.49 15.87 26.32
N SER A 551 -5.98 15.85 25.08
CA SER A 551 -6.46 17.02 24.34
C SER A 551 -7.97 16.93 24.17
N ILE A 552 -8.71 17.97 24.54
CA ILE A 552 -10.16 18.06 24.33
C ILE A 552 -10.48 19.24 23.41
N SER A 553 -11.23 18.99 22.35
CA SER A 553 -11.83 20.04 21.52
C SER A 553 -13.35 20.06 21.70
N THR A 554 -13.93 21.25 21.70
CA THR A 554 -15.39 21.49 21.76
C THR A 554 -15.90 22.28 20.57
N ASP A 555 -15.05 22.51 19.58
CA ASP A 555 -15.25 23.43 18.46
C ASP A 555 -14.72 22.80 17.16
N PHE A 556 -15.03 21.54 16.88
CA PHE A 556 -14.65 20.86 15.62
C PHE A 556 -13.14 20.90 15.32
N SER A 557 -12.29 20.77 16.35
CA SER A 557 -10.83 20.83 16.28
C SER A 557 -10.23 22.20 15.93
N TYR A 558 -10.96 23.32 16.09
CA TYR A 558 -10.35 24.66 15.97
C TYR A 558 -9.50 25.04 17.19
N SER A 559 -9.75 24.45 18.36
CA SER A 559 -8.92 24.62 19.55
C SER A 559 -8.84 23.35 20.41
N TRP A 560 -7.76 23.25 21.20
CA TRP A 560 -7.51 22.12 22.10
C TRP A 560 -7.20 22.59 23.53
N LYS A 561 -7.93 22.06 24.51
CA LYS A 561 -7.56 22.13 25.92
C LYS A 561 -6.74 20.91 26.30
N VAL A 562 -5.48 21.13 26.67
CA VAL A 562 -4.53 20.05 27.02
C VAL A 562 -4.41 19.87 28.53
N SER A 563 -4.40 18.62 29.00
CA SER A 563 -4.27 18.24 30.41
C SER A 563 -3.60 16.86 30.56
N LYS A 564 -3.18 16.47 31.78
CA LYS A 564 -2.62 15.14 32.02
C LYS A 564 -3.71 14.06 32.12
N THR A 565 -3.42 12.86 31.63
CA THR A 565 -4.21 11.64 31.92
C THR A 565 -3.69 10.98 33.21
N PRO A 566 -4.41 9.98 33.76
CA PRO A 566 -3.84 9.06 34.75
C PRO A 566 -3.00 7.94 34.13
N LEU A 567 -2.88 7.89 32.80
CA LEU A 567 -2.22 6.82 32.06
C LEU A 567 -0.77 7.22 31.75
N PRO A 568 0.21 6.29 31.86
CA PRO A 568 1.61 6.59 31.59
C PRO A 568 1.83 7.01 30.13
N SER A 569 2.83 7.87 29.89
CA SER A 569 3.27 8.22 28.54
C SER A 569 3.92 7.01 27.85
N LEU A 570 3.93 7.01 26.52
CA LEU A 570 4.54 5.98 25.70
C LEU A 570 5.82 6.50 25.02
N GLY A 571 6.59 5.60 24.41
CA GLY A 571 7.80 5.95 23.67
C GLY A 571 7.67 5.64 22.18
N SER A 572 8.77 5.83 21.44
CA SER A 572 8.89 5.24 20.10
C SER A 572 8.71 3.72 20.12
N ASN A 573 8.21 3.14 19.02
CA ASN A 573 7.73 1.75 18.91
C ASN A 573 6.46 1.45 19.74
N GLN A 574 5.78 2.47 20.28
CA GLN A 574 4.51 2.31 20.98
C GLN A 574 3.48 3.33 20.47
N ARG A 575 2.26 2.85 20.16
CA ARG A 575 1.11 3.68 19.81
C ARG A 575 -0.15 3.15 20.50
N PRO A 576 -0.84 3.98 21.30
CA PRO A 576 -2.05 3.57 21.96
C PRO A 576 -3.23 3.52 20.99
N THR A 577 -4.33 2.95 21.43
CA THR A 577 -5.60 2.99 20.72
C THR A 577 -6.72 3.37 21.68
N ILE A 578 -7.60 4.26 21.25
CA ILE A 578 -8.85 4.58 21.94
C ILE A 578 -10.03 4.47 20.96
N ILE A 579 -11.12 3.84 21.38
CA ILE A 579 -12.37 3.77 20.62
C ILE A 579 -13.58 3.98 21.54
N LYS A 580 -14.67 4.51 20.97
CA LYS A 580 -15.98 4.51 21.62
C LYS A 580 -16.68 3.19 21.31
N LEU A 581 -17.03 2.42 22.34
CA LEU A 581 -17.75 1.16 22.20
C LEU A 581 -19.25 1.40 22.01
N GLN A 582 -19.96 0.40 21.50
CA GLN A 582 -21.42 0.38 21.37
C GLN A 582 -22.15 0.61 22.70
N SER A 583 -21.54 0.22 23.82
CA SER A 583 -22.07 0.48 25.17
C SER A 583 -22.01 1.96 25.58
N GLY A 584 -21.32 2.80 24.81
CA GLY A 584 -21.02 4.18 25.13
C GLY A 584 -19.77 4.35 26.01
N ARG A 585 -19.12 3.26 26.46
CA ARG A 585 -17.83 3.33 27.15
C ARG A 585 -16.70 3.67 26.19
N LEU A 586 -15.63 4.27 26.72
CA LEU A 586 -14.36 4.34 26.01
C LEU A 586 -13.57 3.07 26.32
N PHE A 587 -12.97 2.46 25.29
CA PHE A 587 -11.96 1.44 25.42
C PHE A 587 -10.59 2.04 25.11
N PHE A 588 -9.58 1.68 25.91
CA PHE A 588 -8.19 2.07 25.70
C PHE A 588 -7.28 0.87 25.81
N ALA A 589 -6.22 0.80 25.00
CA ALA A 589 -5.12 -0.13 25.19
C ALA A 589 -3.76 0.56 25.10
N GLY A 590 -2.82 0.16 25.96
CA GLY A 590 -1.48 0.72 26.05
C GLY A 590 -0.54 -0.11 26.92
N ASP A 591 0.66 0.42 27.15
CA ASP A 591 1.68 -0.15 28.03
C ASP A 591 1.89 0.68 29.29
N TYR A 592 2.30 0.05 30.38
CA TYR A 592 2.59 0.74 31.65
C TYR A 592 3.92 1.51 31.63
N GLN A 593 4.77 1.22 30.65
CA GLN A 593 6.13 1.70 30.55
C GLN A 593 6.48 2.09 29.11
N ARG A 594 7.44 3.01 28.98
CA ARG A 594 8.04 3.42 27.71
C ARG A 594 9.08 2.42 27.21
N LYS A 595 9.53 2.57 25.96
CA LYS A 595 10.63 1.77 25.36
C LYS A 595 11.94 1.76 26.15
N ASP A 596 12.23 2.81 26.92
CA ASP A 596 13.41 2.95 27.77
C ASP A 596 13.16 2.45 29.22
N GLY A 597 12.02 1.81 29.45
CA GLY A 597 11.63 1.26 30.75
C GLY A 597 11.14 2.31 31.75
N TYR A 598 11.04 3.58 31.36
CA TYR A 598 10.48 4.63 32.20
C TYR A 598 8.98 4.41 32.44
N GLN A 599 8.55 4.59 33.69
CA GLN A 599 7.16 4.75 34.07
C GLN A 599 7.06 5.74 35.24
N PRO A 600 5.96 6.50 35.39
CA PRO A 600 5.74 7.35 36.56
C PRO A 600 5.84 6.56 37.86
N SER A 601 6.40 7.17 38.90
CA SER A 601 6.66 6.50 40.20
C SER A 601 5.41 5.95 40.91
N THR A 602 4.23 6.46 40.56
CA THR A 602 2.91 6.02 41.04
C THR A 602 2.40 4.74 40.35
N ILE A 603 2.89 4.42 39.15
CA ILE A 603 2.57 3.19 38.43
C ILE A 603 3.59 2.14 38.84
N LYS A 604 3.14 0.96 39.28
CA LYS A 604 4.03 -0.13 39.74
C LYS A 604 4.00 -1.33 38.82
N GLU A 605 2.92 -1.47 38.07
CA GLU A 605 2.70 -2.49 37.07
C GLU A 605 3.67 -2.34 35.90
N ARG A 606 3.88 -3.46 35.20
CA ARG A 606 4.69 -3.59 33.99
C ARG A 606 3.93 -4.44 32.97
N GLY A 607 4.22 -4.22 31.70
CA GLY A 607 3.57 -4.88 30.58
C GLY A 607 2.43 -4.04 30.00
N SER A 608 1.45 -4.71 29.42
CA SER A 608 0.36 -4.06 28.69
C SER A 608 -0.97 -4.21 29.40
N TYR A 609 -1.91 -3.32 29.09
CA TYR A 609 -3.24 -3.31 29.67
C TYR A 609 -4.30 -2.87 28.67
N VAL A 610 -5.54 -3.20 29.02
CA VAL A 610 -6.74 -2.60 28.45
C VAL A 610 -7.52 -1.88 29.56
N ALA A 611 -8.29 -0.87 29.20
CA ALA A 611 -9.05 -0.09 30.16
C ALA A 611 -10.41 0.35 29.62
N LEU A 612 -11.38 0.51 30.52
CA LEU A 612 -12.69 1.05 30.22
C LEU A 612 -12.97 2.34 31.02
N SER A 613 -13.62 3.31 30.39
CA SER A 613 -14.10 4.52 31.04
C SER A 613 -15.58 4.76 30.74
N GLU A 614 -16.36 5.11 31.77
CA GLU A 614 -17.80 5.42 31.68
C GLU A 614 -18.09 6.92 31.71
N ASP A 615 -17.10 7.74 32.07
CA ASP A 615 -17.20 9.17 32.36
C ASP A 615 -16.39 10.04 31.37
N ASP A 616 -16.34 9.59 30.12
CA ASP A 616 -15.65 10.27 29.02
C ASP A 616 -14.14 10.50 29.29
N GLY A 617 -13.48 9.53 29.92
CA GLY A 617 -12.03 9.46 30.08
C GLY A 617 -11.49 10.19 31.32
N LEU A 618 -12.34 10.43 32.32
CA LEU A 618 -11.92 11.00 33.61
C LEU A 618 -11.38 9.91 34.54
N THR A 619 -12.06 8.77 34.63
CA THR A 619 -11.63 7.58 35.39
C THR A 619 -11.60 6.34 34.52
N TRP A 620 -10.81 5.33 34.92
CA TRP A 620 -10.52 4.14 34.14
C TRP A 620 -10.52 2.89 35.01
N LYS A 621 -11.28 1.85 34.63
CA LYS A 621 -11.10 0.49 35.12
C LYS A 621 -10.04 -0.19 34.25
N ILE A 622 -8.87 -0.47 34.82
CA ILE A 622 -7.71 -1.01 34.10
C ILE A 622 -7.58 -2.51 34.41
N LYS A 623 -7.36 -3.32 33.36
CA LYS A 623 -7.07 -4.76 33.48
C LYS A 623 -5.80 -5.09 32.69
N LYS A 624 -4.87 -5.82 33.33
CA LYS A 624 -3.65 -6.30 32.67
C LYS A 624 -4.01 -7.23 31.50
N LEU A 625 -3.34 -7.06 30.36
CA LEU A 625 -3.56 -7.88 29.18
C LEU A 625 -2.61 -9.10 29.22
N PRO A 626 -3.12 -10.33 29.45
CA PRO A 626 -2.27 -11.49 29.53
C PRO A 626 -1.84 -11.98 28.14
N GLY A 627 -0.74 -12.74 28.09
CA GLY A 627 -0.28 -13.38 26.85
C GLY A 627 0.31 -12.43 25.81
N THR A 628 0.59 -11.17 26.17
CA THR A 628 1.47 -10.27 25.39
C THR A 628 2.90 -10.79 25.37
N LEU A 629 3.72 -10.26 24.47
CA LEU A 629 5.09 -10.71 24.26
C LEU A 629 6.09 -9.56 24.51
N PRO A 630 7.37 -9.88 24.74
CA PRO A 630 8.44 -8.89 24.71
C PRO A 630 8.53 -8.19 23.35
N HIS A 631 9.33 -7.13 23.31
CA HIS A 631 9.72 -6.48 22.06
C HIS A 631 10.50 -7.48 21.17
N GLU A 632 10.34 -7.42 19.85
CA GLU A 632 11.04 -8.31 18.90
C GLU A 632 12.57 -8.14 18.92
N ASP A 633 13.05 -6.90 18.98
CA ASP A 633 14.43 -6.57 19.31
C ASP A 633 14.77 -6.89 20.79
N LYS A 634 15.83 -7.66 21.00
CA LYS A 634 16.24 -8.16 22.32
C LYS A 634 16.74 -7.06 23.26
N ASP A 635 17.47 -6.08 22.75
CA ASP A 635 18.04 -5.01 23.56
C ASP A 635 16.95 -4.02 24.00
N ARG A 636 15.99 -3.75 23.10
CA ARG A 636 14.77 -3.00 23.43
C ARG A 636 13.90 -3.77 24.41
N ALA A 637 13.76 -5.09 24.29
CA ALA A 637 13.01 -5.90 25.25
C ALA A 637 13.61 -5.80 26.66
N LEU A 638 14.94 -5.85 26.78
CA LEU A 638 15.65 -5.66 28.05
C LEU A 638 15.43 -4.23 28.61
N SER A 639 15.58 -3.21 27.77
CA SER A 639 15.41 -1.80 28.16
C SER A 639 13.98 -1.49 28.62
N LEU A 640 12.98 -2.02 27.90
CA LEU A 640 11.56 -1.83 28.19
C LEU A 640 11.17 -2.52 29.51
N ASN A 641 11.83 -3.63 29.88
CA ASN A 641 11.62 -4.36 31.13
C ASN A 641 10.14 -4.75 31.35
N GLY A 642 9.54 -5.34 30.32
CA GLY A 642 8.13 -5.75 30.29
C GLY A 642 7.72 -6.26 28.92
N ASN A 643 6.47 -6.68 28.79
CA ASN A 643 5.87 -6.94 27.49
C ASN A 643 5.33 -5.66 26.87
N THR A 644 5.09 -5.68 25.56
CA THR A 644 4.59 -4.55 24.79
C THR A 644 3.49 -4.99 23.84
N ILE A 645 2.53 -4.11 23.57
CA ILE A 645 1.60 -4.24 22.42
C ILE A 645 2.08 -3.43 21.19
N GLY A 646 3.19 -2.71 21.33
CA GLY A 646 3.81 -1.94 20.26
C GLY A 646 2.88 -0.89 19.68
N TYR A 647 2.84 -0.80 18.35
CA TYR A 647 1.78 -0.04 17.69
C TYR A 647 0.53 -0.89 17.60
N SER A 648 -0.52 -0.45 18.30
CA SER A 648 -1.77 -1.18 18.41
C SER A 648 -2.91 -0.45 17.71
N VAL A 649 -3.90 -1.23 17.28
CA VAL A 649 -5.19 -0.73 16.79
C VAL A 649 -6.28 -1.63 17.36
N ALA A 650 -7.36 -1.00 17.83
CA ALA A 650 -8.56 -1.71 18.23
C ALA A 650 -9.78 -1.30 17.38
N ARG A 651 -10.68 -2.26 17.17
CA ARG A 651 -11.99 -2.08 16.55
C ARG A 651 -13.02 -2.98 17.23
N GLN A 652 -14.27 -2.52 17.30
CA GLN A 652 -15.36 -3.34 17.81
C GLN A 652 -16.21 -3.85 16.65
N ALA A 653 -16.35 -5.17 16.55
CA ALA A 653 -17.21 -5.80 15.57
C ALA A 653 -18.70 -5.55 15.87
N PRO A 654 -19.61 -5.69 14.87
CA PRO A 654 -21.05 -5.53 15.08
C PRO A 654 -21.63 -6.45 16.16
N ASN A 655 -21.02 -7.62 16.39
CA ASN A 655 -21.39 -8.54 17.46
C ASN A 655 -20.91 -8.11 18.87
N GLY A 656 -20.21 -6.98 19.00
CA GLY A 656 -19.75 -6.42 20.28
C GLY A 656 -18.38 -6.91 20.73
N ILE A 657 -17.74 -7.84 20.00
CA ILE A 657 -16.37 -8.27 20.29
C ILE A 657 -15.38 -7.17 19.92
N ILE A 658 -14.45 -6.90 20.83
CA ILE A 658 -13.34 -5.98 20.66
C ILE A 658 -12.16 -6.77 20.11
N HIS A 659 -11.65 -6.33 18.96
CA HIS A 659 -10.44 -6.85 18.35
C HIS A 659 -9.31 -5.87 18.60
N LEU A 660 -8.18 -6.38 19.08
CA LEU A 660 -6.95 -5.62 19.35
C LEU A 660 -5.79 -6.37 18.71
N ILE A 661 -4.96 -5.68 17.93
CA ILE A 661 -3.74 -6.25 17.36
C ILE A 661 -2.50 -5.63 18.00
N THR A 662 -1.39 -6.36 17.93
CA THR A 662 -0.07 -5.90 18.37
C THR A 662 0.95 -6.01 17.24
N THR A 663 1.95 -5.15 17.30
CA THR A 663 3.16 -5.19 16.47
C THR A 663 4.38 -5.01 17.38
N MET A 664 5.59 -4.98 16.83
CA MET A 664 6.82 -4.89 17.60
C MET A 664 7.04 -6.15 18.48
N ASN A 665 6.50 -7.29 18.07
CA ASN A 665 6.54 -8.58 18.76
C ASN A 665 6.82 -9.72 17.77
N THR A 666 7.37 -10.84 18.26
CA THR A 666 7.65 -12.01 17.43
C THR A 666 6.88 -13.26 17.92
N PRO A 667 5.71 -13.60 17.36
CA PRO A 667 5.04 -12.93 16.23
C PRO A 667 4.15 -11.77 16.70
N CYS A 668 3.69 -10.97 15.73
CA CYS A 668 2.55 -10.08 15.92
C CYS A 668 1.31 -10.87 16.39
N LEU A 669 0.49 -10.28 17.26
CA LEU A 669 -0.66 -10.96 17.88
C LEU A 669 -2.01 -10.30 17.56
N HIS A 670 -3.06 -11.12 17.61
CA HIS A 670 -4.45 -10.68 17.58
C HIS A 670 -5.20 -11.17 18.81
N PHE A 671 -5.82 -10.25 19.53
CA PHE A 671 -6.70 -10.48 20.66
C PHE A 671 -8.15 -10.21 20.27
N ALA A 672 -9.06 -11.06 20.72
CA ALA A 672 -10.51 -10.87 20.64
C ALA A 672 -11.10 -11.02 22.04
N LEU A 673 -11.77 -10.00 22.55
CA LEU A 673 -12.29 -9.95 23.92
C LEU A 673 -13.61 -9.16 24.02
N ASN A 674 -14.35 -9.30 25.11
CA ASN A 674 -15.56 -8.51 25.35
C ASN A 674 -15.47 -7.68 26.65
N GLU A 675 -16.41 -6.76 26.83
CA GLU A 675 -16.46 -5.90 28.02
C GLU A 675 -16.61 -6.71 29.32
N ALA A 676 -17.38 -7.81 29.31
CA ALA A 676 -17.54 -8.67 30.50
C ALA A 676 -16.20 -9.22 30.99
N TRP A 677 -15.27 -9.56 30.10
CA TRP A 677 -13.93 -9.99 30.49
C TRP A 677 -13.13 -8.88 31.16
N ILE A 678 -13.22 -7.64 30.67
CA ILE A 678 -12.50 -6.49 31.26
C ILE A 678 -13.09 -6.13 32.63
N LEU A 679 -14.42 -6.21 32.77
CA LEU A 679 -15.14 -5.86 33.99
C LEU A 679 -15.07 -6.94 35.08
N ASN A 680 -14.80 -8.19 34.72
CA ASN A 680 -14.63 -9.28 35.66
C ASN A 680 -13.30 -9.13 36.44
N ASP A 681 -13.36 -9.28 37.77
CA ASP A 681 -12.22 -9.10 38.68
C ASP A 681 -11.41 -10.39 38.89
N ASP A 682 -11.80 -11.52 38.30
CA ASP A 682 -11.02 -12.75 38.37
C ASP A 682 -9.68 -12.55 37.68
N THR A 683 -8.63 -12.84 38.46
CA THR A 683 -7.24 -12.85 38.02
C THR A 683 -6.83 -14.18 37.41
N ASP A 684 -7.79 -15.10 37.22
CA ASP A 684 -7.49 -16.44 36.72
C ASP A 684 -7.00 -16.37 35.26
N THR A 685 -5.68 -16.55 35.12
CA THR A 685 -5.00 -16.65 33.85
C THR A 685 -5.32 -17.97 33.11
N SER A 686 -6.07 -18.91 33.68
CA SER A 686 -6.52 -20.12 32.95
C SER A 686 -7.44 -19.80 31.76
N LEU A 687 -8.08 -18.62 31.75
CA LEU A 687 -8.83 -18.07 30.62
C LEU A 687 -7.94 -17.62 29.45
N THR A 688 -6.61 -17.80 29.52
CA THR A 688 -5.66 -17.31 28.53
C THR A 688 -5.50 -18.18 27.29
N VAL A 689 -6.14 -19.36 27.22
CA VAL A 689 -6.07 -20.21 26.03
C VAL A 689 -7.40 -20.94 25.79
N TYR A 690 -7.87 -20.83 24.54
CA TYR A 690 -9.01 -21.51 23.93
C TYR A 690 -10.39 -21.13 24.46
N SER A 691 -11.18 -20.48 23.59
CA SER A 691 -12.60 -20.75 23.59
C SER A 691 -12.77 -22.28 23.46
N ASN A 692 -13.37 -22.93 24.46
CA ASN A 692 -13.61 -24.38 24.51
C ASN A 692 -14.67 -24.81 23.48
N GLU A 693 -14.45 -24.50 22.20
CA GLU A 693 -15.31 -24.95 21.11
C GLU A 693 -15.11 -26.45 20.95
N THR A 694 -16.13 -27.20 21.29
CA THR A 694 -16.12 -28.66 21.25
C THR A 694 -17.16 -29.22 20.30
N ASN A 695 -18.18 -28.42 19.96
CA ASN A 695 -19.22 -28.80 19.02
C ASN A 695 -19.80 -27.57 18.30
N ILE A 696 -20.51 -27.86 17.20
CA ILE A 696 -21.37 -26.91 16.50
C ILE A 696 -22.79 -27.45 16.46
N THR A 697 -23.73 -26.56 16.74
CA THR A 697 -25.17 -26.77 16.65
C THR A 697 -25.73 -26.02 15.44
N GLU A 698 -26.89 -26.46 14.96
CA GLU A 698 -27.60 -25.81 13.84
C GLU A 698 -26.75 -25.61 12.57
N LEU A 699 -26.07 -26.66 12.11
CA LEU A 699 -25.36 -26.61 10.84
C LEU A 699 -26.32 -26.20 9.70
N LYS A 700 -25.99 -25.11 9.03
CA LYS A 700 -26.75 -24.53 7.92
C LYS A 700 -25.86 -24.45 6.68
N LYS A 701 -26.46 -24.72 5.53
CA LYS A 701 -25.84 -24.49 4.23
C LYS A 701 -26.25 -23.11 3.73
N TYR A 702 -25.27 -22.36 3.23
CA TYR A 702 -25.45 -21.01 2.72
C TYR A 702 -24.92 -20.93 1.29
N SER A 703 -25.42 -19.95 0.54
CA SER A 703 -24.92 -19.66 -0.80
C SER A 703 -25.14 -18.21 -1.19
N GLU A 704 -24.25 -17.69 -2.02
CA GLU A 704 -24.37 -16.40 -2.70
C GLU A 704 -24.32 -16.59 -4.21
N LYS A 705 -25.00 -15.71 -4.94
CA LYS A 705 -25.03 -15.73 -6.40
C LYS A 705 -24.55 -14.39 -6.95
N TYR A 706 -23.91 -14.45 -8.12
CA TYR A 706 -23.70 -13.28 -8.96
C TYR A 706 -25.03 -12.71 -9.46
N SER A 707 -25.01 -11.47 -9.97
CA SER A 707 -26.19 -10.82 -10.57
C SER A 707 -26.77 -11.60 -11.75
N ASN A 708 -25.94 -12.39 -12.46
CA ASN A 708 -26.36 -13.28 -13.54
C ASN A 708 -26.96 -14.62 -13.06
N GLY A 709 -27.12 -14.82 -11.75
CA GLY A 709 -27.72 -16.02 -11.14
C GLY A 709 -26.77 -17.21 -10.94
N LYS A 710 -25.54 -17.17 -11.46
CA LYS A 710 -24.52 -18.21 -11.18
C LYS A 710 -24.10 -18.18 -9.72
N ILE A 711 -23.75 -19.35 -9.17
CA ILE A 711 -23.23 -19.45 -7.80
C ILE A 711 -21.89 -18.71 -7.73
N LYS A 712 -21.76 -17.84 -6.73
CA LYS A 712 -20.52 -17.14 -6.37
C LYS A 712 -19.81 -17.85 -5.23
N SER A 713 -20.56 -18.29 -4.23
CA SER A 713 -20.03 -18.98 -3.06
C SER A 713 -21.06 -19.93 -2.48
N SER A 714 -20.59 -21.02 -1.89
CA SER A 714 -21.38 -21.94 -1.08
C SER A 714 -20.56 -22.37 0.13
N TRP A 715 -21.13 -22.35 1.33
CA TRP A 715 -20.41 -22.71 2.55
C TRP A 715 -21.36 -23.32 3.58
N ILE A 716 -20.76 -23.99 4.56
CA ILE A 716 -21.46 -24.58 5.70
C ILE A 716 -20.92 -23.95 6.98
N ALA A 717 -21.82 -23.60 7.89
CA ALA A 717 -21.48 -22.99 9.17
C ALA A 717 -22.57 -23.23 10.20
N GLY A 718 -22.24 -23.03 11.48
CA GLY A 718 -23.20 -23.11 12.58
C GLY A 718 -22.70 -22.40 13.83
N MET A 719 -23.48 -22.53 14.91
CA MET A 719 -23.19 -21.90 16.19
C MET A 719 -22.48 -22.86 17.13
N SER A 720 -21.35 -22.45 17.67
CA SER A 720 -20.59 -23.25 18.63
C SER A 720 -21.23 -23.28 20.01
N ASN A 721 -20.77 -24.17 20.89
CA ASN A 721 -21.22 -24.24 22.28
C ASN A 721 -20.93 -22.98 23.11
N THR A 722 -20.09 -22.06 22.64
CA THR A 722 -19.86 -20.75 23.27
C THR A 722 -20.68 -19.62 22.64
N GLY A 723 -21.46 -19.91 21.59
CA GLY A 723 -22.26 -18.93 20.85
C GLY A 723 -21.52 -18.24 19.70
N ARG A 724 -20.34 -18.71 19.29
CA ARG A 724 -19.65 -18.18 18.10
C ARG A 724 -20.24 -18.75 16.82
N TYR A 725 -20.34 -17.93 15.79
CA TYR A 725 -20.48 -18.42 14.42
C TYR A 725 -19.14 -18.99 13.94
N LEU A 726 -19.13 -20.24 13.46
CA LEU A 726 -17.94 -20.93 12.96
C LEU A 726 -18.23 -21.60 11.61
N LEU A 727 -17.26 -21.50 10.70
CA LEU A 727 -17.24 -22.29 9.46
C LEU A 727 -17.00 -23.76 9.80
N HIS A 728 -17.72 -24.66 9.11
CA HIS A 728 -17.62 -26.10 9.34
C HIS A 728 -18.06 -26.88 8.10
N GLY A 729 -17.24 -27.79 7.61
CA GLY A 729 -17.41 -28.46 6.31
C GLY A 729 -16.87 -27.64 5.14
N THR A 730 -17.21 -28.06 3.93
CA THR A 730 -16.67 -27.49 2.69
C THR A 730 -17.22 -26.10 2.40
N LYS A 731 -16.31 -25.19 2.03
CA LYS A 731 -16.61 -23.92 1.38
C LYS A 731 -16.01 -23.94 -0.02
N LYS A 732 -16.83 -23.55 -1.01
CA LYS A 732 -16.42 -23.36 -2.41
C LYS A 732 -16.79 -21.96 -2.89
N THR A 733 -15.96 -21.38 -3.73
CA THR A 733 -16.23 -20.13 -4.44
C THR A 733 -15.92 -20.28 -5.92
N TYR A 734 -16.52 -19.43 -6.74
CA TYR A 734 -16.47 -19.53 -8.20
C TYR A 734 -16.28 -18.16 -8.81
N TYR A 735 -15.53 -18.09 -9.92
CA TYR A 735 -15.46 -16.93 -10.78
C TYR A 735 -16.79 -16.69 -11.49
N GLN A 736 -16.99 -15.48 -12.02
CA GLN A 736 -18.23 -15.12 -12.73
C GLN A 736 -18.46 -15.94 -14.01
N ASN A 737 -17.38 -16.47 -14.61
CA ASN A 737 -17.46 -17.41 -15.73
C ASN A 737 -18.00 -18.79 -15.30
N GLY A 738 -18.01 -19.11 -13.99
CA GLY A 738 -18.47 -20.37 -13.40
C GLY A 738 -17.33 -21.34 -13.06
N GLN A 739 -16.09 -21.00 -13.41
CA GLN A 739 -14.91 -21.76 -13.02
C GLN A 739 -14.74 -21.75 -11.49
N GLU A 740 -14.34 -22.88 -10.92
CA GLU A 740 -14.03 -22.95 -9.49
C GLU A 740 -12.85 -22.02 -9.18
N GLN A 741 -12.99 -21.24 -8.11
CA GLN A 741 -12.00 -20.27 -7.67
C GLN A 741 -11.23 -20.79 -6.46
N TRP A 742 -11.94 -21.21 -5.40
CA TRP A 742 -11.32 -21.65 -4.16
C TRP A 742 -12.18 -22.69 -3.45
N GLU A 743 -11.53 -23.74 -2.95
CA GLU A 743 -12.11 -24.80 -2.13
C GLU A 743 -11.32 -24.96 -0.84
N VAL A 744 -12.03 -25.13 0.28
CA VAL A 744 -11.44 -25.36 1.60
C VAL A 744 -12.42 -26.11 2.51
N ASP A 745 -11.90 -27.00 3.34
CA ASP A 745 -12.67 -27.65 4.40
C ASP A 745 -12.37 -27.04 5.77
N TYR A 746 -13.42 -26.90 6.58
CA TYR A 746 -13.32 -26.40 7.94
C TYR A 746 -13.76 -27.44 8.98
N ASN A 747 -13.07 -27.48 10.12
CA ASN A 747 -13.53 -28.14 11.33
C ASN A 747 -13.47 -27.17 12.52
N LEU A 748 -14.63 -26.76 13.04
CA LEU A 748 -14.74 -25.79 14.15
C LEU A 748 -14.00 -24.46 13.88
N GLY A 749 -14.05 -24.00 12.63
CA GLY A 749 -13.35 -22.80 12.15
C GLY A 749 -11.87 -22.97 11.84
N GLU A 750 -11.27 -24.13 12.11
CA GLU A 750 -9.91 -24.46 11.65
C GLU A 750 -9.95 -24.99 10.22
N LYS A 751 -8.99 -24.60 9.39
CA LYS A 751 -8.82 -25.17 8.04
C LYS A 751 -8.24 -26.59 8.18
N VAL A 752 -8.79 -27.56 7.45
CA VAL A 752 -8.38 -28.97 7.50
C VAL A 752 -8.30 -29.54 6.09
N GLY A 753 -7.45 -30.55 5.86
CA GLY A 753 -7.32 -31.19 4.56
C GLY A 753 -6.74 -30.25 3.51
N GLU A 754 -7.24 -30.34 2.27
CA GLU A 754 -6.73 -29.55 1.16
C GLU A 754 -7.50 -28.23 1.01
N GLU A 755 -6.74 -27.14 0.93
CA GLU A 755 -7.21 -25.82 0.52
C GLU A 755 -6.59 -25.50 -0.85
N ILE A 756 -7.41 -25.18 -1.85
CA ILE A 756 -6.95 -25.06 -3.24
C ILE A 756 -7.47 -23.77 -3.85
N TYR A 757 -6.60 -23.02 -4.52
CA TYR A 757 -6.93 -21.81 -5.25
C TYR A 757 -6.53 -21.91 -6.72
N TYR A 758 -7.46 -21.55 -7.59
CA TYR A 758 -7.37 -21.66 -9.04
C TYR A 758 -7.42 -20.29 -9.72
N SER A 759 -6.80 -20.16 -10.90
CA SER A 759 -6.95 -19.01 -11.78
C SER A 759 -8.32 -19.00 -12.48
N PRO A 760 -8.73 -17.86 -13.08
CA PRO A 760 -9.97 -17.80 -13.88
C PRO A 760 -10.01 -18.80 -15.05
N GLU A 761 -8.85 -19.23 -15.54
CA GLU A 761 -8.65 -20.23 -16.60
C GLU A 761 -8.67 -21.67 -16.07
N GLY A 762 -8.66 -21.85 -14.74
CA GLY A 762 -8.68 -23.16 -14.08
C GLY A 762 -7.30 -23.74 -13.76
N ASN A 763 -6.23 -22.98 -13.93
CA ASN A 763 -4.88 -23.40 -13.55
C ASN A 763 -4.72 -23.36 -12.03
N LEU A 764 -3.95 -24.28 -11.45
CA LEU A 764 -3.59 -24.20 -10.02
C LEU A 764 -2.70 -22.99 -9.79
N ILE A 765 -3.05 -22.15 -8.81
CA ILE A 765 -2.18 -21.07 -8.35
C ILE A 765 -1.41 -21.55 -7.11
N TRP A 766 -2.14 -22.06 -6.12
CA TRP A 766 -1.53 -22.69 -4.94
C TRP A 766 -2.45 -23.75 -4.32
N LYS A 767 -1.82 -24.64 -3.56
CA LYS A 767 -2.46 -25.66 -2.73
C LYS A 767 -1.85 -25.64 -1.34
N TRP A 768 -2.70 -25.75 -0.32
CA TRP A 768 -2.28 -25.78 1.08
C TRP A 768 -2.89 -27.01 1.78
N ASN A 769 -2.04 -27.95 2.16
CA ASN A 769 -2.43 -29.17 2.85
C ASN A 769 -2.27 -29.01 4.37
N HIS A 770 -3.39 -28.96 5.10
CA HIS A 770 -3.48 -28.81 6.55
C HIS A 770 -3.58 -30.19 7.23
N LYS A 771 -2.56 -30.56 8.03
CA LYS A 771 -2.45 -31.90 8.63
C LYS A 771 -2.93 -31.93 10.09
N ASP A 772 -3.33 -33.12 10.54
CA ASP A 772 -3.83 -33.36 11.89
C ASP A 772 -2.78 -33.13 13.00
N ASP A 773 -1.47 -33.18 12.66
CA ASP A 773 -0.37 -32.91 13.59
C ASP A 773 -0.05 -31.42 13.77
N GLY A 774 -0.91 -30.55 13.22
CA GLY A 774 -0.78 -29.09 13.25
C GLY A 774 0.31 -28.52 12.33
N THR A 775 0.93 -29.36 11.48
CA THR A 775 1.74 -28.87 10.36
C THR A 775 0.88 -28.65 9.13
N SER A 776 1.40 -27.86 8.19
CA SER A 776 0.78 -27.69 6.88
C SER A 776 1.85 -27.50 5.81
N ILE A 777 1.53 -27.87 4.57
CA ILE A 777 2.43 -27.73 3.42
C ILE A 777 1.75 -26.79 2.43
N TRP A 778 2.41 -25.69 2.09
CA TRP A 778 1.93 -24.73 1.10
C TRP A 778 2.79 -24.83 -0.17
N THR A 779 2.14 -25.07 -1.30
CA THR A 779 2.77 -25.25 -2.61
C THR A 779 2.19 -24.23 -3.58
N ASN A 780 3.06 -23.45 -4.22
CA ASN A 780 2.69 -22.51 -5.29
C ASN A 780 3.08 -23.10 -6.65
N TYR A 781 2.40 -22.71 -7.72
CA TYR A 781 2.57 -23.27 -9.06
C TYR A 781 2.80 -22.17 -10.10
N TYR A 782 3.54 -22.51 -11.15
CA TYR A 782 3.58 -21.74 -12.39
C TYR A 782 2.32 -22.01 -13.23
N SER A 783 2.07 -21.15 -14.22
CA SER A 783 0.96 -21.24 -15.17
C SER A 783 0.91 -22.60 -15.90
N ASN A 784 2.07 -23.22 -16.14
CA ASN A 784 2.22 -24.51 -16.79
C ASN A 784 1.96 -25.73 -15.87
N GLY A 785 1.68 -25.50 -14.58
CA GLY A 785 1.39 -26.53 -13.58
C GLY A 785 2.61 -27.10 -12.85
N ASN A 786 3.83 -26.69 -13.19
CA ASN A 786 5.02 -27.04 -12.43
C ASN A 786 5.04 -26.34 -11.07
N LYS A 787 5.65 -26.97 -10.06
CA LYS A 787 5.82 -26.36 -8.74
C LYS A 787 6.74 -25.15 -8.86
N LYS A 788 6.32 -24.03 -8.27
CA LYS A 788 7.12 -22.82 -8.09
C LYS A 788 7.83 -22.84 -6.76
N THR A 789 7.10 -23.02 -5.66
CA THR A 789 7.66 -23.18 -4.32
C THR A 789 6.89 -24.20 -3.50
N GLU A 790 7.54 -24.75 -2.48
CA GLU A 790 6.91 -25.60 -1.46
C GLU A 790 7.54 -25.30 -0.09
N SER A 791 6.72 -25.04 0.92
CA SER A 791 7.16 -24.69 2.26
C SER A 791 6.29 -25.34 3.34
N ILE A 792 6.90 -25.67 4.49
CA ILE A 792 6.21 -26.34 5.62
C ILE A 792 6.03 -25.35 6.76
N TRP A 793 4.82 -25.34 7.34
CA TRP A 793 4.42 -24.37 8.36
C TRP A 793 3.84 -25.04 9.59
N ARG A 794 4.06 -24.43 10.76
CA ARG A 794 3.35 -24.73 12.00
C ARG A 794 3.10 -23.43 12.76
N ASN A 795 1.85 -23.19 13.16
CA ASN A 795 1.47 -21.99 13.93
C ASN A 795 1.99 -20.67 13.32
N LYS A 796 1.83 -20.49 11.99
CA LYS A 796 2.32 -19.32 11.24
C LYS A 796 3.86 -19.16 11.23
N ARG A 797 4.62 -20.23 11.48
CA ARG A 797 6.08 -20.24 11.39
C ARG A 797 6.55 -21.28 10.38
N ALA A 798 7.43 -20.89 9.46
CA ALA A 798 8.09 -21.84 8.56
C ALA A 798 8.99 -22.79 9.36
N ILE A 799 9.01 -24.07 8.99
CA ILE A 799 9.82 -25.12 9.60
C ILE A 799 10.35 -26.06 8.52
N GLY A 800 11.48 -26.73 8.77
CA GLY A 800 12.09 -27.67 7.83
C GLY A 800 12.47 -27.02 6.50
N THR A 801 12.53 -27.83 5.45
CA THR A 801 12.97 -27.40 4.12
C THR A 801 11.87 -26.62 3.39
N ALA A 802 12.21 -25.43 2.87
CA ALA A 802 11.48 -24.78 1.79
C ALA A 802 12.28 -24.88 0.49
N THR A 803 11.58 -25.10 -0.63
CA THR A 803 12.20 -25.34 -1.94
C THR A 803 11.58 -24.45 -3.01
N LYS A 804 12.40 -23.94 -3.94
CA LYS A 804 11.99 -23.18 -5.12
C LYS A 804 12.55 -23.81 -6.39
N TRP A 805 11.73 -23.86 -7.43
CA TRP A 805 12.05 -24.36 -8.76
C TRP A 805 11.80 -23.29 -9.82
N ASP A 806 12.41 -23.45 -10.99
CA ASP A 806 12.09 -22.67 -12.18
C ASP A 806 10.86 -23.24 -12.91
N GLU A 807 10.46 -22.59 -14.00
CA GLU A 807 9.30 -23.01 -14.81
C GLU A 807 9.49 -24.37 -15.49
N ASN A 808 10.73 -24.82 -15.70
CA ASN A 808 11.05 -26.12 -16.27
C ASN A 808 10.99 -27.25 -15.22
N GLY A 809 10.88 -26.89 -13.94
CA GLY A 809 10.90 -27.81 -12.81
C GLY A 809 12.31 -28.11 -12.30
N ASP A 810 13.33 -27.37 -12.76
CA ASP A 810 14.69 -27.48 -12.27
C ASP A 810 14.83 -26.77 -10.93
N LEU A 811 15.62 -27.37 -10.03
CA LEU A 811 15.82 -26.84 -8.69
C LEU A 811 16.62 -25.54 -8.73
N LEU A 812 16.03 -24.45 -8.22
CA LEU A 812 16.73 -23.16 -8.09
C LEU A 812 17.38 -23.00 -6.72
N ASN A 813 16.65 -23.30 -5.63
CA ASN A 813 17.13 -23.04 -4.28
C ASN A 813 16.44 -23.91 -3.22
N GLN A 814 17.12 -24.15 -2.10
CA GLN A 814 16.58 -24.77 -0.88
C GLN A 814 17.11 -24.06 0.37
N LEU A 815 16.24 -23.82 1.34
CA LEU A 815 16.60 -23.24 2.63
C LEU A 815 15.93 -24.01 3.77
N GLU A 816 16.66 -24.17 4.89
CA GLU A 816 16.17 -24.80 6.10
C GLU A 816 15.65 -23.76 7.10
N PHE A 817 14.53 -24.08 7.74
CA PHE A 817 13.86 -23.19 8.68
C PHE A 817 13.63 -23.85 10.04
N LYS A 818 13.82 -23.06 11.09
CA LYS A 818 13.43 -23.41 12.45
C LYS A 818 12.69 -22.26 13.11
N ASN A 819 11.44 -22.53 13.49
CA ASN A 819 10.55 -21.56 14.14
C ASN A 819 10.39 -20.25 13.35
N GLY A 820 10.40 -20.33 12.03
CA GLY A 820 10.23 -19.21 11.11
C GLY A 820 11.52 -18.54 10.66
N PHE A 821 12.67 -18.92 11.22
CA PHE A 821 13.95 -18.32 10.85
C PHE A 821 14.78 -19.30 10.04
N MET A 822 15.40 -18.79 8.97
CA MET A 822 16.41 -19.49 8.19
C MET A 822 17.60 -19.84 9.09
N GLU A 823 17.98 -21.12 9.10
CA GLU A 823 19.12 -21.68 9.87
C GLU A 823 20.49 -21.30 9.28
#